data_AF-A0AAU4BLE8-F1
#
_entry.id   AF-A0AAU4BLE8-F1
#
_cell.length_a   1.000
_cell.length_b   1.000
_cell.length_c   1.000
_cell.angle_alpha   90.00
_cell.angle_beta   90.00
_cell.angle_gamma   90.00
#
_symmetry.space_group_name_H-M   'P 1'
#
loop_
_entity.id
_entity.type
_entity.pdbx_description
1 polymer ?
#
loop_
_entity_poly.entity_id
_entity_poly.type
_entity_poly.pdbx_seq_one_letter_code
_entity_poly.pdbx_strand_id
1 'polypeptide(L)'
;MAVLVVPLAAMVPPATATAETETVAAGPAGRALERILGGHRARQITLRTIGKGTGPDRYRVSAENGRLTIAGTTPAVQLTGFGRYLREVAHADFAIGGAQLDLPARLPLPSAPIEEDASVAHRFALNDTNEGYAGAYLSWDEWERRIDALALLGINEVLVYEGQDAVYQRTFQQFGYSAAEMRGWIPQPGHQAWWLLQNMCCTDSPISQQLIDRRAALAKRMVDRLRELGMTPVLPGYYGTVPTDFETRNPGAHTVPQGKWNALQRPDWLDPTGPEFGKVAAAFYKAQTDLYGASTMYKMDLLHEGGTAGNVPVPAASKAVQDALDAAHPGATWVILGWQSNPRKETLQAIDRSRMFIVDGITEQPNITDREKDFLGTRYAFGTIWNFGGHQNFGAGLTVWNEKFHAWRAKPGNTMDGIALMPEAIDNNPAAVAFFADMPWRDGPVDMDAWFDEYATARYGAADPHALAAWRIIGRTVYDWPAGKDTRHVTGLFDEDPGLTNTGYPLQYDPAEFERALRELLKVDPRLRRSGAYRYDLVDVARQVLANRSRLLLPKINAAYRARDRAAFGRLTGRWMDELRLMDGVLGTDPNFLLGAWQREASRQAASRSEAATLDYNLKSLVTLWESGAPGLQDYARREFNGLVGGYYAKRWAMFFRELERALENGTEPKRIDWRDVAERWARAGTRYAAEPRGDAYRLAERVALEPAGALALATDRKGVAPGGSVLVTATFTNESAISPARDVRFRLSAPRGYDVRPAAGSDDDAEPGKTATATWTVTAPRDAEPGALPGLDGTVSWRTGKGESERASAHALLMVGGTTAGEPYRTAASTNAAFARTGDTIGIAAGGEDMWGGVNEYATVYEDGGLAPGNAVSTKVTRLDGSSPWTRAGLVAADDLAGPGTAGYANIAVTPEHGCVFSYDGDGDGRLDHHTEVGGFTAGAVYVRLGRDGDRMTGSCSSDNKNWAVVGSGTVPGKAGARDVGMFVSAVNRHTAQEAIALFGGGIAASPGTSRDGSGDPLQSLRKPVTALSSEPGRPPEAANDGNRANSPYWGGRMTYGENWWRVDLGAVNDVSRVNVRNYVDGTRYYTYRLEGSLDGERWFTIGGRGGPRPAADAGDTVNTEARARHVRVVGLGNTANLTFHLSEVSVYGTPVP
;
A
#
# COMPACT_ATOMS: atom_id res chain seq x y z
N MET A 1 66.92 72.03 18.82
CA MET A 1 65.55 72.58 18.88
C MET A 1 65.10 72.80 17.43
N ALA A 2 64.54 71.84 16.69
CA ALA A 2 63.27 71.10 16.86
C ALA A 2 62.04 72.03 16.87
N VAL A 3 61.26 72.04 15.78
CA VAL A 3 59.90 71.47 15.69
C VAL A 3 59.55 71.23 14.20
N LEU A 4 58.91 70.09 13.96
CA LEU A 4 58.46 69.52 12.68
C LEU A 4 57.40 70.34 11.93
N VAL A 5 57.40 70.21 10.60
CA VAL A 5 56.32 70.59 9.68
C VAL A 5 55.68 69.31 9.11
N VAL A 6 54.35 69.23 9.14
CA VAL A 6 53.52 68.19 8.50
C VAL A 6 52.60 68.89 7.48
N PRO A 7 52.42 68.38 6.24
CA PRO A 7 51.49 68.99 5.28
C PRO A 7 50.06 68.42 5.41
N LEU A 8 49.06 69.30 5.30
CA LEU A 8 47.64 68.95 5.20
C LEU A 8 47.30 68.41 3.80
N ALA A 9 46.51 67.33 3.76
CA ALA A 9 45.93 66.74 2.56
C ALA A 9 44.65 67.47 2.10
N ALA A 10 44.42 67.48 0.78
CA ALA A 10 43.29 68.12 0.11
C ALA A 10 41.96 67.37 0.32
N MET A 11 40.88 68.12 0.57
CA MET A 11 39.50 67.65 0.59
C MET A 11 39.00 67.36 -0.84
N VAL A 12 38.45 66.16 -1.04
CA VAL A 12 37.69 65.75 -2.24
C VAL A 12 36.20 66.10 -2.01
N PRO A 13 35.45 66.61 -3.01
CA PRO A 13 34.03 66.93 -2.83
C PRO A 13 33.17 65.66 -2.74
N PRO A 14 31.99 65.71 -2.08
CA PRO A 14 31.11 64.57 -1.97
C PRO A 14 30.56 64.20 -3.36
N ALA A 15 30.66 62.91 -3.70
CA ALA A 15 30.05 62.37 -4.90
C ALA A 15 28.53 62.56 -4.83
N THR A 16 28.00 63.29 -5.81
CA THR A 16 26.56 63.35 -6.10
C THR A 16 26.05 61.93 -6.35
N ALA A 17 25.17 61.46 -5.47
CA ALA A 17 24.38 60.25 -5.69
C ALA A 17 23.59 60.42 -6.99
N THR A 18 23.93 59.62 -7.99
CA THR A 18 23.12 59.46 -9.20
C THR A 18 21.76 58.91 -8.80
N ALA A 19 20.70 59.62 -9.15
CA ALA A 19 19.33 59.15 -9.02
C ALA A 19 19.20 57.78 -9.73
N GLU A 20 18.89 56.74 -8.96
CA GLU A 20 18.54 55.42 -9.48
C GLU A 20 17.26 55.57 -10.32
N THR A 21 17.37 55.32 -11.61
CA THR A 21 16.22 55.11 -12.51
C THR A 21 15.34 54.01 -11.93
N GLU A 22 14.12 54.36 -11.50
CA GLU A 22 13.08 53.42 -11.08
C GLU A 22 12.78 52.42 -12.22
N THR A 23 13.26 51.19 -12.10
CA THR A 23 12.99 50.13 -13.07
C THR A 23 11.65 49.46 -12.75
N VAL A 24 10.67 49.69 -13.64
CA VAL A 24 9.44 48.88 -13.73
C VAL A 24 9.85 47.43 -14.01
N ALA A 25 9.36 46.46 -13.21
CA ALA A 25 9.62 45.01 -13.25
C ALA A 25 10.50 44.51 -14.43
N ALA A 26 11.82 44.70 -14.33
CA ALA A 26 12.79 44.31 -15.36
C ALA A 26 13.59 43.06 -14.93
N GLY A 27 14.29 42.43 -15.88
CA GLY A 27 15.19 41.31 -15.60
C GLY A 27 14.49 39.94 -15.43
N PRO A 28 15.22 38.93 -14.93
CA PRO A 28 14.77 37.54 -14.90
C PRO A 28 13.50 37.26 -14.08
N ALA A 29 13.35 37.93 -12.93
CA ALA A 29 12.15 37.87 -12.10
C ALA A 29 10.99 38.63 -12.76
N GLY A 30 11.24 39.81 -13.34
CA GLY A 30 10.24 40.56 -14.11
C GLY A 30 9.60 39.74 -15.23
N ARG A 31 10.41 38.97 -15.99
CA ARG A 31 9.90 38.04 -17.02
C ARG A 31 8.99 36.93 -16.45
N ALA A 32 9.29 36.42 -15.26
CA ALA A 32 8.40 35.47 -14.58
C ALA A 32 7.08 36.14 -14.19
N LEU A 33 7.14 37.36 -13.62
CA LEU A 33 5.93 38.12 -13.28
C LEU A 33 5.06 38.39 -14.51
N GLU A 34 5.66 38.73 -15.66
CA GLU A 34 4.92 38.91 -16.91
C GLU A 34 4.22 37.64 -17.36
N ARG A 35 4.85 36.47 -17.25
CA ARG A 35 4.22 35.18 -17.55
C ARG A 35 3.09 34.83 -16.58
N ILE A 36 3.30 35.07 -15.29
CA ILE A 36 2.34 34.72 -14.23
C ILE A 36 1.15 35.67 -14.26
N LEU A 37 1.37 36.99 -14.26
CA LEU A 37 0.32 38.00 -14.06
C LEU A 37 -0.20 38.64 -15.34
N GLY A 38 0.56 38.56 -16.43
CA GLY A 38 0.41 39.40 -17.61
C GLY A 38 1.05 40.79 -17.45
N GLY A 39 1.46 41.39 -18.58
CA GLY A 39 2.26 42.62 -18.59
C GLY A 39 1.63 43.84 -17.91
N HIS A 40 0.30 43.99 -17.92
CA HIS A 40 -0.35 45.13 -17.25
C HIS A 40 -0.17 45.10 -15.72
N ARG A 41 -0.34 43.93 -15.09
CA ARG A 41 -0.21 43.78 -13.64
C ARG A 41 1.26 43.73 -13.22
N ALA A 42 2.12 43.06 -14.00
CA ALA A 42 3.57 43.04 -13.75
C ALA A 42 4.17 44.47 -13.68
N ARG A 43 3.71 45.40 -14.53
CA ARG A 43 4.14 46.81 -14.51
C ARG A 43 3.75 47.60 -13.26
N GLN A 44 2.93 47.06 -12.36
CA GLN A 44 2.60 47.70 -11.08
C GLN A 44 3.62 47.36 -9.98
N ILE A 45 4.54 46.45 -10.26
CA ILE A 45 5.51 45.92 -9.31
C ILE A 45 6.88 46.52 -9.60
N THR A 46 7.54 46.98 -8.53
CA THR A 46 8.94 47.39 -8.55
C THR A 46 9.79 46.28 -7.93
N LEU A 47 10.82 45.82 -8.64
CA LEU A 47 11.73 44.78 -8.16
C LEU A 47 13.07 45.42 -7.79
N ARG A 48 13.59 45.10 -6.60
CA ARG A 48 14.89 45.62 -6.12
C ARG A 48 15.79 44.47 -5.69
N THR A 49 17.03 44.44 -6.16
CA THR A 49 18.03 43.52 -5.63
C THR A 49 18.68 44.15 -4.41
N ILE A 50 18.73 43.42 -3.30
CA ILE A 50 19.43 43.85 -2.08
C ILE A 50 20.70 43.03 -1.88
N GLY A 51 21.73 43.65 -1.29
CA GLY A 51 23.01 42.99 -1.06
C GLY A 51 22.87 41.86 -0.03
N LYS A 52 23.27 40.64 -0.41
CA LYS A 52 23.33 39.48 0.50
C LYS A 52 24.47 39.60 1.52
N GLY A 53 25.61 40.18 1.13
CA GLY A 53 26.82 40.16 1.95
C GLY A 53 27.21 38.71 2.33
N THR A 54 27.48 38.48 3.61
CA THR A 54 27.67 37.14 4.20
C THR A 54 26.42 36.63 4.94
N GLY A 55 25.27 37.30 4.79
CA GLY A 55 24.03 36.98 5.48
C GLY A 55 23.14 35.96 4.75
N PRO A 56 21.99 35.62 5.35
CA PRO A 56 21.01 34.73 4.73
C PRO A 56 20.37 35.36 3.48
N ASP A 57 19.68 34.53 2.70
CA ASP A 57 18.75 35.09 1.72
C ASP A 57 17.58 35.77 2.42
N ARG A 58 17.22 36.96 1.94
CA ARG A 58 16.21 37.83 2.52
C ARG A 58 15.31 38.39 1.43
N TYR A 59 14.02 38.50 1.71
CA TYR A 59 13.11 39.32 0.92
C TYR A 59 12.41 40.38 1.77
N ARG A 60 11.91 41.44 1.11
CA ARG A 60 11.02 42.44 1.69
C ARG A 60 9.90 42.77 0.70
N VAL A 61 8.66 42.59 1.11
CA VAL A 61 7.46 43.03 0.39
C VAL A 61 6.93 44.28 1.08
N SER A 62 6.77 45.38 0.36
CA SER A 62 6.31 46.64 0.95
C SER A 62 5.57 47.53 -0.05
N ALA A 63 4.91 48.56 0.48
CA ALA A 63 4.30 49.62 -0.32
C ALA A 63 5.20 50.87 -0.28
N GLU A 64 5.82 51.23 -1.41
CA GLU A 64 6.64 52.45 -1.55
C GLU A 64 5.99 53.36 -2.58
N ASN A 65 5.77 54.64 -2.25
CA ASN A 65 5.18 55.64 -3.15
C ASN A 65 3.86 55.19 -3.82
N GLY A 66 3.04 54.41 -3.11
CA GLY A 66 1.78 53.87 -3.62
C GLY A 66 1.92 52.73 -4.65
N ARG A 67 3.09 52.10 -4.71
CA ARG A 67 3.41 50.95 -5.57
C ARG A 67 3.88 49.76 -4.74
N LEU A 68 3.69 48.55 -5.28
CA LEU A 68 4.21 47.32 -4.66
C LEU A 68 5.70 47.21 -4.96
N THR A 69 6.54 47.20 -3.93
CA THR A 69 7.98 46.98 -4.05
C THR A 69 8.33 45.64 -3.42
N ILE A 70 9.05 44.81 -4.18
CA ILE A 70 9.57 43.52 -3.73
C ILE A 70 11.08 43.55 -3.86
N ALA A 71 11.76 43.50 -2.72
CA ALA A 71 13.20 43.40 -2.64
C ALA A 71 13.62 41.96 -2.33
N GLY A 72 14.75 41.51 -2.88
CA GLY A 72 15.30 40.18 -2.62
C GLY A 72 16.79 40.08 -2.92
N THR A 73 17.49 39.14 -2.29
CA THR A 73 18.95 38.94 -2.49
C THR A 73 19.31 38.44 -3.88
N THR A 74 18.39 37.72 -4.53
CA THR A 74 18.49 37.26 -5.93
C THR A 74 17.13 37.43 -6.63
N PRO A 75 17.07 37.33 -7.96
CA PRO A 75 15.80 37.30 -8.67
C PRO A 75 14.85 36.18 -8.20
N ALA A 76 15.36 34.99 -7.87
CA ALA A 76 14.55 33.93 -7.28
C ALA A 76 13.97 34.33 -5.91
N VAL A 77 14.75 35.00 -5.06
CA VAL A 77 14.29 35.45 -3.74
C VAL A 77 13.29 36.61 -3.85
N GLN A 78 13.39 37.44 -4.90
CA GLN A 78 12.32 38.39 -5.25
C GLN A 78 11.02 37.64 -5.59
N LEU A 79 11.10 36.53 -6.33
CA LEU A 79 9.93 35.69 -6.61
C LEU A 79 9.40 35.01 -5.35
N THR A 80 10.25 34.64 -4.39
CA THR A 80 9.82 34.14 -3.09
C THR A 80 8.99 35.18 -2.33
N GLY A 81 9.49 36.41 -2.23
CA GLY A 81 8.72 37.52 -1.64
C GLY A 81 7.41 37.78 -2.41
N PHE A 82 7.43 37.65 -3.73
CA PHE A 82 6.20 37.72 -4.52
C PHE A 82 5.23 36.56 -4.26
N GLY A 83 5.72 35.34 -4.04
CA GLY A 83 4.90 34.20 -3.61
C GLY A 83 4.23 34.47 -2.26
N ARG A 84 4.98 35.05 -1.30
CA ARG A 84 4.44 35.48 -0.01
C ARG A 84 3.36 36.55 -0.18
N TYR A 85 3.60 37.55 -1.03
CA TYR A 85 2.62 38.56 -1.38
C TYR A 85 1.34 37.96 -1.99
N LEU A 86 1.47 37.03 -2.93
CA LEU A 86 0.32 36.35 -3.55
C LEU A 86 -0.53 35.67 -2.48
N ARG A 87 0.09 34.93 -1.55
CA ARG A 87 -0.62 34.19 -0.51
C ARG A 87 -1.30 35.10 0.53
N GLU A 88 -0.55 36.04 1.08
CA GLU A 88 -1.00 36.81 2.26
C GLU A 88 -1.78 38.09 1.95
N VAL A 89 -1.51 38.72 0.79
CA VAL A 89 -2.06 40.04 0.46
C VAL A 89 -3.00 39.97 -0.73
N ALA A 90 -2.60 39.26 -1.79
CA ALA A 90 -3.37 39.19 -3.01
C ALA A 90 -4.41 38.06 -3.00
N HIS A 91 -4.28 37.12 -2.06
CA HIS A 91 -5.04 35.88 -1.94
C HIS A 91 -5.09 35.13 -3.28
N ALA A 92 -3.93 34.75 -3.79
CA ALA A 92 -3.75 34.02 -5.03
C ALA A 92 -2.69 32.92 -4.87
N ASP A 93 -2.71 31.94 -5.76
CA ASP A 93 -1.82 30.77 -5.72
C ASP A 93 -1.34 30.37 -7.11
N PHE A 94 -0.07 30.00 -7.22
CA PHE A 94 0.53 29.49 -8.45
C PHE A 94 1.40 28.28 -8.13
N ALA A 95 0.84 27.10 -8.37
CA ALA A 95 1.49 25.82 -8.08
C ALA A 95 1.61 24.95 -9.34
N ILE A 96 2.40 23.88 -9.25
CA ILE A 96 2.51 22.88 -10.32
C ILE A 96 1.12 22.32 -10.66
N GLY A 97 0.36 21.88 -9.64
CA GLY A 97 -1.00 21.32 -9.73
C GLY A 97 -2.14 22.35 -9.84
N GLY A 98 -1.94 23.46 -10.53
CA GLY A 98 -2.98 24.47 -10.79
C GLY A 98 -2.68 25.85 -10.22
N ALA A 99 -3.50 26.83 -10.60
CA ALA A 99 -3.35 28.22 -10.18
C ALA A 99 -4.71 28.93 -10.01
N GLN A 100 -4.71 29.92 -9.12
CA GLN A 100 -5.72 30.95 -8.96
C GLN A 100 -4.99 32.29 -9.11
N LEU A 101 -5.33 33.05 -10.15
CA LEU A 101 -4.71 34.35 -10.46
C LEU A 101 -5.77 35.39 -10.88
N ASP A 102 -7.00 35.24 -10.37
CA ASP A 102 -8.11 36.17 -10.63
C ASP A 102 -7.95 37.43 -9.77
N LEU A 103 -6.90 38.18 -10.09
CA LEU A 103 -6.47 39.36 -9.34
C LEU A 103 -7.20 40.62 -9.83
N PRO A 104 -7.42 41.63 -8.96
CA PRO A 104 -7.95 42.91 -9.40
C PRO A 104 -7.04 43.59 -10.44
N ALA A 105 -7.61 44.54 -11.20
CA ALA A 105 -6.86 45.31 -12.19
C ALA A 105 -5.75 46.16 -11.54
N ARG A 106 -6.00 46.67 -10.34
CA ARG A 106 -5.01 47.31 -9.47
C ARG A 106 -4.65 46.36 -8.34
N LEU A 107 -3.37 46.00 -8.24
CA LEU A 107 -2.89 45.07 -7.24
C LEU A 107 -3.04 45.65 -5.81
N PRO A 108 -3.51 44.86 -4.83
CA PRO A 108 -3.57 45.30 -3.44
C PRO A 108 -2.15 45.55 -2.91
N LEU A 109 -2.02 46.51 -2.00
CA LEU A 109 -0.74 46.82 -1.36
C LEU A 109 -0.73 46.24 0.06
N PRO A 110 0.44 45.76 0.54
CA PRO A 110 0.55 45.31 1.92
C PRO A 110 0.31 46.47 2.89
N SER A 111 -0.39 46.21 4.00
CA SER A 111 -0.66 47.21 5.05
C SER A 111 0.56 47.50 5.92
N ALA A 112 1.47 46.52 6.03
CA ALA A 112 2.77 46.62 6.67
C ALA A 112 3.81 45.82 5.87
N PRO A 113 5.12 46.16 5.94
CA PRO A 113 6.16 45.37 5.28
C PRO A 113 6.17 43.91 5.77
N ILE A 114 6.33 42.96 4.84
CA ILE A 114 6.56 41.54 5.12
C ILE A 114 8.01 41.23 4.79
N GLU A 115 8.78 40.75 5.77
CA GLU A 115 10.22 40.51 5.66
C GLU A 115 10.60 39.23 6.38
N GLU A 116 11.32 38.34 5.69
CA GLU A 116 11.79 37.09 6.27
C GLU A 116 13.21 36.77 5.81
N ASP A 117 13.97 36.13 6.70
CA ASP A 117 15.27 35.52 6.43
C ASP A 117 15.12 34.02 6.28
N ALA A 118 15.81 33.43 5.30
CA ALA A 118 15.92 31.98 5.23
C ALA A 118 16.81 31.47 6.37
N SER A 119 16.29 30.52 7.16
CA SER A 119 17.01 29.89 8.28
C SER A 119 18.06 28.85 7.86
N VAL A 120 18.17 28.57 6.56
CA VAL A 120 19.10 27.61 5.94
C VAL A 120 19.61 28.12 4.58
N ALA A 121 20.82 27.71 4.18
CA ALA A 121 21.40 28.13 2.90
C ALA A 121 20.88 27.33 1.69
N HIS A 122 20.61 26.03 1.88
CA HIS A 122 20.30 25.09 0.80
C HIS A 122 18.80 24.73 0.77
N ARG A 123 18.09 25.03 -0.32
CA ARG A 123 16.70 24.62 -0.54
C ARG A 123 16.62 23.87 -1.85
N PHE A 124 16.87 22.56 -1.73
CA PHE A 124 17.03 21.63 -2.85
C PHE A 124 15.70 21.02 -3.26
N ALA A 125 15.48 20.89 -4.57
CA ALA A 125 14.31 20.23 -5.14
C ALA A 125 14.66 19.17 -6.18
N LEU A 126 13.76 18.19 -6.24
CA LEU A 126 13.66 17.06 -7.16
C LEU A 126 14.52 15.85 -6.76
N ASN A 127 13.86 14.69 -6.68
CA ASN A 127 14.51 13.39 -6.54
C ASN A 127 15.18 12.98 -7.86
N ASP A 128 16.17 12.09 -7.80
CA ASP A 128 16.78 11.47 -8.98
C ASP A 128 15.73 10.82 -9.91
N THR A 129 14.70 10.20 -9.32
CA THR A 129 13.64 9.50 -10.06
C THR A 129 12.52 10.41 -10.59
N ASN A 130 12.48 11.69 -10.16
CA ASN A 130 11.46 12.65 -10.60
C ASN A 130 11.47 12.87 -12.11
N GLU A 131 12.65 12.87 -12.73
CA GLU A 131 12.74 13.00 -14.18
C GLU A 131 12.02 11.85 -14.88
N GLY A 132 12.25 10.60 -14.47
CA GLY A 132 11.59 9.43 -15.05
C GLY A 132 10.07 9.47 -14.85
N TYR A 133 9.62 9.70 -13.62
CA TYR A 133 8.20 9.59 -13.29
C TYR A 133 7.36 10.82 -13.63
N ALA A 134 7.90 12.03 -13.68
CA ALA A 134 7.12 13.25 -13.89
C ALA A 134 7.74 14.25 -14.88
N GLY A 135 8.98 14.04 -15.32
CA GLY A 135 9.75 14.96 -16.15
C GLY A 135 10.01 14.51 -17.59
N ALA A 136 9.97 13.20 -17.86
CA ALA A 136 10.61 12.58 -19.03
C ALA A 136 10.16 13.14 -20.37
N TYR A 137 8.90 13.60 -20.44
CA TYR A 137 8.30 14.14 -21.64
C TYR A 137 7.77 15.56 -21.45
N LEU A 138 8.27 16.35 -20.51
CA LEU A 138 7.83 17.74 -20.39
C LEU A 138 8.39 18.61 -21.51
N SER A 139 7.58 19.56 -21.97
CA SER A 139 7.99 20.64 -22.86
C SER A 139 8.78 21.72 -22.12
N TRP A 140 9.41 22.63 -22.86
CA TRP A 140 10.04 23.81 -22.26
C TRP A 140 9.05 24.65 -21.46
N ASP A 141 7.85 24.90 -22.00
CA ASP A 141 6.88 25.80 -21.37
C ASP A 141 6.44 25.25 -20.00
N GLU A 142 6.32 23.92 -19.88
CA GLU A 142 6.03 23.25 -18.62
C GLU A 142 7.20 23.32 -17.65
N TRP A 143 8.44 23.14 -18.12
CA TRP A 143 9.63 23.30 -17.28
C TRP A 143 9.84 24.74 -16.81
N GLU A 144 9.65 25.73 -17.67
CA GLU A 144 9.74 27.14 -17.31
C GLU A 144 8.70 27.50 -16.25
N ARG A 145 7.46 27.01 -16.42
CA ARG A 145 6.40 27.15 -15.42
C ARG A 145 6.77 26.50 -14.08
N ARG A 146 7.35 25.30 -14.09
CA ARG A 146 7.79 24.59 -12.87
C ARG A 146 8.92 25.33 -12.17
N ILE A 147 9.91 25.84 -12.90
CA ILE A 147 11.00 26.64 -12.34
C ILE A 147 10.45 27.92 -11.70
N ASP A 148 9.52 28.62 -12.35
CA ASP A 148 8.89 29.81 -11.77
C ASP A 148 8.12 29.45 -10.48
N ALA A 149 7.39 28.32 -10.45
CA ALA A 149 6.70 27.85 -9.24
C ALA A 149 7.66 27.48 -8.10
N LEU A 150 8.79 26.83 -8.40
CA LEU A 150 9.82 26.50 -7.40
C LEU A 150 10.47 27.78 -6.84
N ALA A 151 10.71 28.80 -7.68
CA ALA A 151 11.26 30.07 -7.23
C ALA A 151 10.30 30.86 -6.32
N LEU A 152 8.99 30.82 -6.61
CA LEU A 152 7.95 31.37 -5.72
C LEU A 152 7.95 30.73 -4.33
N LEU A 153 8.37 29.46 -4.24
CA LEU A 153 8.49 28.71 -2.99
C LEU A 153 9.87 28.88 -2.31
N GLY A 154 10.79 29.61 -2.92
CA GLY A 154 12.12 29.86 -2.35
C GLY A 154 13.12 28.73 -2.53
N ILE A 155 12.84 27.76 -3.41
CA ILE A 155 13.85 26.80 -3.86
C ILE A 155 14.96 27.55 -4.60
N ASN A 156 16.21 27.20 -4.30
CA ASN A 156 17.39 27.81 -4.92
C ASN A 156 18.31 26.79 -5.60
N GLU A 157 18.08 25.49 -5.41
CA GLU A 157 18.87 24.39 -5.98
C GLU A 157 17.93 23.38 -6.65
N VAL A 158 18.14 23.12 -7.94
CA VAL A 158 17.26 22.24 -8.72
C VAL A 158 18.10 21.24 -9.50
N LEU A 159 17.80 19.95 -9.32
CA LEU A 159 18.44 18.86 -10.06
C LEU A 159 18.04 18.88 -11.54
N VAL A 160 19.02 18.74 -12.45
CA VAL A 160 18.79 18.69 -13.90
C VAL A 160 19.37 17.41 -14.50
N TYR A 161 18.52 16.40 -14.70
CA TYR A 161 18.88 15.11 -15.30
C TYR A 161 18.69 15.11 -16.83
N GLU A 162 17.90 16.02 -17.35
CA GLU A 162 17.67 16.20 -18.78
C GLU A 162 19.01 16.42 -19.52
N GLY A 163 19.14 15.80 -20.69
CA GLY A 163 20.27 16.00 -21.59
C GLY A 163 21.59 15.34 -21.16
N GLN A 164 21.62 14.55 -20.09
CA GLN A 164 22.83 13.81 -19.72
C GLN A 164 23.15 12.66 -20.69
N ASP A 165 22.16 12.14 -21.41
CA ASP A 165 22.37 11.23 -22.53
C ASP A 165 23.35 11.79 -23.58
N ALA A 166 23.26 13.08 -23.91
CA ALA A 166 24.20 13.74 -24.82
C ALA A 166 25.62 13.87 -24.23
N VAL A 167 25.73 14.07 -22.92
CA VAL A 167 27.02 14.13 -22.22
C VAL A 167 27.72 12.78 -22.32
N TYR A 168 27.04 11.71 -21.91
CA TYR A 168 27.56 10.35 -21.99
C TYR A 168 27.90 9.95 -23.43
N GLN A 169 27.03 10.26 -24.41
CA GLN A 169 27.34 9.98 -25.82
C GLN A 169 28.66 10.62 -26.25
N ARG A 170 28.86 11.93 -25.98
CA ARG A 170 30.09 12.65 -26.35
C ARG A 170 31.32 12.15 -25.60
N THR A 171 31.16 11.73 -24.35
CA THR A 171 32.24 11.16 -23.54
C THR A 171 32.70 9.84 -24.16
N PHE A 172 31.82 8.86 -24.29
CA PHE A 172 32.20 7.50 -24.70
C PHE A 172 32.59 7.37 -26.17
N GLN A 173 32.21 8.33 -27.02
CA GLN A 173 32.77 8.43 -28.38
C GLN A 173 34.29 8.63 -28.40
N GLN A 174 34.88 9.16 -27.33
CA GLN A 174 36.34 9.29 -27.19
C GLN A 174 37.00 7.99 -26.69
N PHE A 175 36.20 7.02 -26.24
CA PHE A 175 36.64 5.73 -25.66
C PHE A 175 36.21 4.53 -26.51
N GLY A 176 36.13 4.72 -27.83
CA GLY A 176 35.94 3.64 -28.79
C GLY A 176 34.49 3.20 -29.04
N TYR A 177 33.50 4.00 -28.63
CA TYR A 177 32.09 3.75 -28.92
C TYR A 177 31.58 4.62 -30.07
N SER A 178 30.83 4.02 -31.00
CA SER A 178 30.10 4.75 -32.02
C SER A 178 28.83 5.40 -31.45
N ALA A 179 28.30 6.41 -32.16
CA ALA A 179 27.00 6.99 -31.80
C ALA A 179 25.87 5.96 -31.79
N ALA A 180 25.94 4.94 -32.65
CA ALA A 180 24.94 3.87 -32.72
C ALA A 180 24.99 2.96 -31.48
N GLU A 181 26.18 2.61 -31.01
CA GLU A 181 26.35 1.80 -29.79
C GLU A 181 25.87 2.57 -28.56
N MET A 182 26.22 3.86 -28.43
CA MET A 182 25.74 4.69 -27.32
C MET A 182 24.22 4.82 -27.30
N ARG A 183 23.60 4.98 -28.47
CA ARG A 183 22.14 5.00 -28.60
C ARG A 183 21.47 3.68 -28.24
N GLY A 184 22.16 2.55 -28.40
CA GLY A 184 21.69 1.24 -27.95
C GLY A 184 21.85 1.03 -26.45
N TRP A 185 22.83 1.69 -25.83
CA TRP A 185 23.11 1.58 -24.39
C TRP A 185 22.24 2.51 -23.52
N ILE A 186 21.97 3.72 -24.02
CA ILE A 186 21.15 4.73 -23.34
C ILE A 186 19.66 4.38 -23.47
N PRO A 187 18.90 4.27 -22.37
CA PRO A 187 17.48 3.97 -22.42
C PRO A 187 16.63 5.15 -22.91
N GLN A 188 15.37 4.87 -23.26
CA GLN A 188 14.39 5.90 -23.56
C GLN A 188 14.14 6.83 -22.34
N PRO A 189 13.67 8.08 -22.56
CA PRO A 189 13.59 9.11 -21.52
C PRO A 189 12.95 8.67 -20.21
N GLY A 190 11.84 7.92 -20.26
CA GLY A 190 11.10 7.50 -19.07
C GLY A 190 11.91 6.64 -18.08
N HIS A 191 13.08 6.12 -18.47
CA HIS A 191 13.93 5.26 -17.63
C HIS A 191 15.36 5.79 -17.42
N GLN A 192 15.70 6.98 -17.91
CA GLN A 192 17.07 7.49 -17.83
C GLN A 192 17.52 7.77 -16.39
N ALA A 193 16.62 8.13 -15.48
CA ALA A 193 16.94 8.30 -14.06
C ALA A 193 17.64 7.08 -13.43
N TRP A 194 17.15 5.86 -13.68
CA TRP A 194 17.77 4.63 -13.15
C TRP A 194 19.05 4.24 -13.86
N TRP A 195 19.23 4.66 -15.12
CA TRP A 195 20.51 4.50 -15.81
C TRP A 195 21.58 5.44 -15.25
N LEU A 196 21.22 6.70 -14.96
CA LEU A 196 22.12 7.65 -14.29
C LEU A 196 22.50 7.17 -12.90
N LEU A 197 21.58 6.56 -12.15
CA LEU A 197 21.83 5.90 -10.86
C LEU A 197 22.59 4.56 -10.94
N GLN A 198 23.02 4.12 -12.14
CA GLN A 198 23.70 2.84 -12.39
C GLN A 198 22.86 1.58 -12.09
N ASN A 199 21.53 1.69 -12.00
CA ASN A 199 20.63 0.59 -11.71
C ASN A 199 20.28 -0.25 -12.94
N MET A 200 20.26 0.36 -14.13
CA MET A 200 19.97 -0.38 -15.35
C MET A 200 20.76 0.18 -16.52
N CYS A 201 20.96 -0.64 -17.54
CA CYS A 201 21.29 -0.16 -18.87
C CYS A 201 20.31 -0.70 -19.89
N CYS A 202 20.11 0.10 -20.94
CA CYS A 202 19.41 -0.23 -22.16
C CYS A 202 17.90 -0.47 -21.99
N THR A 203 17.19 -0.38 -23.12
CA THR A 203 15.80 -0.80 -23.29
C THR A 203 15.67 -1.47 -24.65
N ASP A 204 14.51 -2.05 -24.97
CA ASP A 204 14.25 -2.79 -26.23
C ASP A 204 14.50 -2.00 -27.53
N SER A 205 14.65 -0.68 -27.47
CA SER A 205 14.83 0.16 -28.66
C SER A 205 15.82 1.29 -28.42
N PRO A 206 16.76 1.53 -29.36
CA PRO A 206 17.75 2.58 -29.22
C PRO A 206 17.08 3.96 -29.26
N ILE A 207 17.57 4.88 -28.44
CA ILE A 207 17.18 6.30 -28.52
C ILE A 207 17.65 6.90 -29.86
N SER A 208 16.90 7.84 -30.44
CA SER A 208 17.36 8.52 -31.67
C SER A 208 18.33 9.65 -31.36
N GLN A 209 19.17 10.00 -32.34
CA GLN A 209 20.04 11.18 -32.21
C GLN A 209 19.22 12.46 -32.04
N GLN A 210 18.10 12.59 -32.76
CA GLN A 210 17.24 13.77 -32.66
C GLN A 210 16.72 13.95 -31.23
N LEU A 211 16.31 12.86 -30.57
CA LEU A 211 15.79 12.95 -29.20
C LEU A 211 16.89 13.34 -28.21
N ILE A 212 18.10 12.79 -28.36
CA ILE A 212 19.30 13.22 -27.59
C ILE A 212 19.55 14.72 -27.78
N ASP A 213 19.60 15.20 -29.04
CA ASP A 213 19.88 16.60 -29.34
C ASP A 213 18.79 17.53 -28.79
N ARG A 214 17.52 17.12 -28.86
CA ARG A 214 16.39 17.87 -28.32
C ARG A 214 16.43 17.97 -26.80
N ARG A 215 16.76 16.86 -26.12
CA ARG A 215 16.92 16.84 -24.65
C ARG A 215 18.10 17.69 -24.20
N ALA A 216 19.21 17.69 -24.94
CA ALA A 216 20.32 18.59 -24.68
C ALA A 216 19.93 20.07 -24.84
N ALA A 217 19.16 20.41 -25.87
CA ALA A 217 18.65 21.78 -26.05
C ALA A 217 17.71 22.19 -24.91
N LEU A 218 16.84 21.29 -24.44
CA LEU A 218 15.97 21.52 -23.30
C LEU A 218 16.77 21.76 -22.01
N ALA A 219 17.73 20.88 -21.71
CA ALA A 219 18.59 20.98 -20.54
C ALA A 219 19.36 22.32 -20.51
N LYS A 220 19.90 22.75 -21.67
CA LYS A 220 20.54 24.05 -21.78
C LYS A 220 19.61 25.19 -21.37
N ARG A 221 18.36 25.19 -21.84
CA ARG A 221 17.38 26.23 -21.47
C ARG A 221 17.05 26.21 -19.98
N MET A 222 16.91 25.02 -19.39
CA MET A 222 16.67 24.86 -17.95
C MET A 222 17.82 25.44 -17.13
N VAL A 223 19.05 25.04 -17.47
CA VAL A 223 20.28 25.48 -16.80
C VAL A 223 20.45 27.01 -16.93
N ASP A 224 20.26 27.56 -18.12
CA ASP A 224 20.35 29.00 -18.35
C ASP A 224 19.29 29.75 -17.51
N ARG A 225 18.04 29.26 -17.48
CA ARG A 225 16.96 29.88 -16.72
C ARG A 225 17.19 29.84 -15.20
N LEU A 226 17.71 28.73 -14.67
CA LEU A 226 18.07 28.63 -13.25
C LEU A 226 19.15 29.66 -12.90
N ARG A 227 20.20 29.78 -13.72
CA ARG A 227 21.27 30.78 -13.52
C ARG A 227 20.76 32.22 -13.61
N GLU A 228 19.89 32.51 -14.58
CA GLU A 228 19.27 33.83 -14.70
C GLU A 228 18.52 34.23 -13.42
N LEU A 229 17.88 33.27 -12.75
CA LEU A 229 17.18 33.50 -11.49
C LEU A 229 18.13 33.58 -10.27
N GLY A 230 19.42 33.31 -10.44
CA GLY A 230 20.38 33.16 -9.34
C GLY A 230 20.22 31.86 -8.57
N MET A 231 19.60 30.84 -9.18
CA MET A 231 19.50 29.49 -8.67
C MET A 231 20.65 28.62 -9.19
N THR A 232 20.97 27.56 -8.44
CA THR A 232 22.00 26.58 -8.79
C THR A 232 21.38 25.42 -9.57
N PRO A 233 21.74 25.22 -10.85
CA PRO A 233 21.45 23.96 -11.54
C PRO A 233 22.36 22.86 -10.99
N VAL A 234 21.82 21.93 -10.21
CA VAL A 234 22.59 20.79 -9.70
C VAL A 234 22.70 19.76 -10.83
N LEU A 235 23.93 19.53 -11.31
CA LEU A 235 24.18 18.63 -12.45
C LEU A 235 24.66 17.26 -11.96
N PRO A 236 24.41 16.16 -12.68
CA PRO A 236 25.02 14.87 -12.36
C PRO A 236 26.54 14.91 -12.51
N GLY A 237 27.28 14.35 -11.56
CA GLY A 237 28.73 14.15 -11.66
C GLY A 237 29.10 12.76 -12.17
N TYR A 238 30.40 12.52 -12.39
CA TYR A 238 30.89 11.21 -12.85
C TYR A 238 31.51 10.40 -11.73
N TYR A 239 31.04 9.17 -11.57
CA TYR A 239 31.49 8.25 -10.52
C TYR A 239 31.67 6.81 -11.01
N GLY A 240 31.95 6.63 -12.31
CA GLY A 240 32.48 5.37 -12.86
C GLY A 240 31.51 4.55 -13.70
N THR A 241 30.40 5.10 -14.17
CA THR A 241 29.43 4.38 -15.01
C THR A 241 30.03 4.09 -16.39
N VAL A 242 30.19 2.81 -16.77
CA VAL A 242 30.67 2.42 -18.10
C VAL A 242 29.86 1.26 -18.71
N PRO A 243 29.82 1.10 -20.04
CA PRO A 243 29.26 -0.11 -20.66
C PRO A 243 30.03 -1.38 -20.23
N THR A 244 29.37 -2.54 -20.27
CA THR A 244 29.93 -3.81 -19.74
C THR A 244 31.09 -4.39 -20.57
N ASP A 245 31.37 -3.82 -21.76
CA ASP A 245 32.49 -4.20 -22.62
C ASP A 245 33.66 -3.20 -22.57
N PHE A 246 33.63 -2.24 -21.63
CA PHE A 246 34.57 -1.11 -21.60
C PHE A 246 36.05 -1.53 -21.50
N GLU A 247 36.35 -2.51 -20.65
CA GLU A 247 37.71 -3.05 -20.48
C GLU A 247 38.26 -3.72 -21.75
N THR A 248 37.37 -4.28 -22.58
CA THR A 248 37.77 -4.87 -23.88
C THR A 248 38.20 -3.80 -24.87
N ARG A 249 37.56 -2.61 -24.84
CA ARG A 249 37.84 -1.49 -25.76
C ARG A 249 38.96 -0.58 -25.28
N ASN A 250 39.16 -0.51 -23.97
CA ASN A 250 40.11 0.38 -23.33
C ASN A 250 41.08 -0.47 -22.49
N PRO A 251 42.12 -1.06 -23.11
CA PRO A 251 43.07 -1.91 -22.42
C PRO A 251 43.74 -1.17 -21.25
N GLY A 252 43.70 -1.77 -20.06
CA GLY A 252 44.21 -1.16 -18.82
C GLY A 252 43.14 -0.50 -17.96
N ALA A 253 41.90 -0.37 -18.45
CA ALA A 253 40.75 -0.12 -17.58
C ALA A 253 40.48 -1.36 -16.71
N HIS A 254 40.06 -1.14 -15.48
CA HIS A 254 39.59 -2.20 -14.59
C HIS A 254 38.14 -1.93 -14.24
N THR A 255 37.28 -2.90 -14.54
CA THR A 255 35.84 -2.79 -14.31
C THR A 255 35.37 -3.80 -13.28
N VAL A 256 34.41 -3.39 -12.45
CA VAL A 256 33.72 -4.26 -11.50
C VAL A 256 32.32 -4.54 -12.02
N PRO A 257 32.01 -5.78 -12.41
CA PRO A 257 30.66 -6.15 -12.82
C PRO A 257 29.66 -5.91 -11.70
N GLN A 258 28.60 -5.14 -11.99
CA GLN A 258 27.62 -4.75 -10.98
C GLN A 258 26.43 -5.72 -10.85
N GLY A 259 26.34 -6.71 -11.73
CA GLY A 259 25.26 -7.69 -11.73
C GLY A 259 23.93 -7.08 -12.19
N LYS A 260 22.85 -7.33 -11.45
CA LYS A 260 21.49 -6.94 -11.82
C LYS A 260 20.77 -6.17 -10.72
N TRP A 261 19.87 -5.27 -11.09
CA TRP A 261 18.89 -4.62 -10.21
C TRP A 261 17.50 -4.89 -10.77
N ASN A 262 16.60 -5.46 -9.95
CA ASN A 262 15.27 -5.90 -10.39
C ASN A 262 15.27 -6.72 -11.69
N ALA A 263 16.27 -7.62 -11.83
CA ALA A 263 16.55 -8.44 -13.02
C ALA A 263 17.07 -7.71 -14.28
N LEU A 264 17.20 -6.39 -14.24
CA LEU A 264 17.82 -5.59 -15.29
C LEU A 264 19.33 -5.56 -15.14
N GLN A 265 20.05 -5.61 -16.25
CA GLN A 265 21.51 -5.54 -16.27
C GLN A 265 21.97 -4.15 -15.81
N ARG A 266 22.87 -4.10 -14.82
CA ARG A 266 23.54 -2.85 -14.42
C ARG A 266 24.72 -2.57 -15.37
N PRO A 267 25.05 -1.29 -15.64
CA PRO A 267 26.35 -0.95 -16.21
C PRO A 267 27.48 -1.38 -15.26
N ASP A 268 28.68 -1.59 -15.82
CA ASP A 268 29.84 -1.92 -15.00
C ASP A 268 30.39 -0.66 -14.31
N TRP A 269 31.10 -0.88 -13.21
CA TRP A 269 31.72 0.20 -12.44
C TRP A 269 33.22 0.27 -12.74
N LEU A 270 33.65 1.33 -13.40
CA LEU A 270 35.06 1.62 -13.65
C LEU A 270 35.74 1.97 -12.32
N ASP A 271 36.78 1.20 -11.96
CA ASP A 271 37.56 1.39 -10.73
C ASP A 271 38.08 2.82 -10.63
N PRO A 272 37.56 3.64 -9.68
CA PRO A 272 37.96 5.03 -9.59
C PRO A 272 39.42 5.26 -9.20
N THR A 273 40.09 4.23 -8.67
CA THR A 273 41.49 4.31 -8.25
C THR A 273 42.48 4.16 -9.43
N GLY A 274 42.00 3.68 -10.58
CA GLY A 274 42.80 3.49 -11.78
C GLY A 274 42.97 4.76 -12.63
N PRO A 275 44.03 4.87 -13.45
CA PRO A 275 44.29 6.04 -14.28
C PRO A 275 43.22 6.28 -15.37
N GLU A 276 42.55 5.22 -15.85
CA GLU A 276 41.49 5.35 -16.85
C GLU A 276 40.26 6.10 -16.31
N PHE A 277 39.96 5.98 -15.01
CA PHE A 277 38.87 6.74 -14.40
C PHE A 277 39.08 8.25 -14.54
N GLY A 278 40.28 8.74 -14.23
CA GLY A 278 40.60 10.16 -14.34
C GLY A 278 40.44 10.70 -15.76
N LYS A 279 40.80 9.90 -16.78
CA LYS A 279 40.61 10.26 -18.20
C LYS A 279 39.13 10.35 -18.57
N VAL A 280 38.32 9.35 -18.19
CA VAL A 280 36.88 9.34 -18.50
C VAL A 280 36.17 10.47 -17.75
N ALA A 281 36.49 10.68 -16.46
CA ALA A 281 35.93 11.77 -15.66
C ALA A 281 36.24 13.15 -16.27
N ALA A 282 37.48 13.38 -16.70
CA ALA A 282 37.86 14.63 -17.37
C ALA A 282 37.09 14.83 -18.70
N ALA A 283 36.94 13.78 -19.50
CA ALA A 283 36.16 13.83 -20.74
C ALA A 283 34.67 14.05 -20.49
N PHE A 284 34.11 13.46 -19.42
CA PHE A 284 32.73 13.68 -18.96
C PHE A 284 32.49 15.14 -18.58
N TYR A 285 33.26 15.67 -17.62
CA TYR A 285 33.07 17.03 -17.15
C TYR A 285 33.34 18.05 -18.25
N LYS A 286 34.29 17.78 -19.16
CA LYS A 286 34.49 18.62 -20.35
C LYS A 286 33.25 18.61 -21.25
N ALA A 287 32.72 17.44 -21.60
CA ALA A 287 31.53 17.34 -22.45
C ALA A 287 30.31 18.03 -21.82
N GLN A 288 30.12 17.86 -20.51
CA GLN A 288 29.04 18.50 -19.76
C GLN A 288 29.22 20.03 -19.71
N THR A 289 30.44 20.51 -19.47
CA THR A 289 30.75 21.94 -19.46
C THR A 289 30.58 22.58 -20.83
N ASP A 290 31.00 21.91 -21.90
CA ASP A 290 30.81 22.40 -23.27
C ASP A 290 29.33 22.53 -23.63
N LEU A 291 28.47 21.64 -23.11
CA LEU A 291 27.03 21.63 -23.36
C LEU A 291 26.26 22.64 -22.50
N TYR A 292 26.55 22.66 -21.20
CA TYR A 292 25.71 23.32 -20.19
C TYR A 292 26.46 24.34 -19.33
N GLY A 293 27.79 24.45 -19.44
CA GLY A 293 28.63 25.23 -18.54
C GLY A 293 28.78 24.59 -17.16
N ALA A 294 29.71 25.11 -16.36
CA ALA A 294 29.98 24.58 -15.01
C ALA A 294 28.85 24.91 -14.02
N SER A 295 28.68 24.04 -13.01
CA SER A 295 27.87 24.28 -11.83
C SER A 295 28.76 24.40 -10.59
N THR A 296 28.17 24.82 -9.47
CA THR A 296 28.81 24.79 -8.15
C THR A 296 28.42 23.55 -7.34
N MET A 297 27.48 22.74 -7.83
CA MET A 297 27.01 21.53 -7.15
C MET A 297 26.82 20.38 -8.14
N TYR A 298 27.35 19.21 -7.80
CA TYR A 298 27.28 18.01 -8.63
C TYR A 298 26.78 16.82 -7.83
N LYS A 299 25.74 16.15 -8.31
CA LYS A 299 25.10 15.03 -7.61
C LYS A 299 25.69 13.69 -8.05
N MET A 300 26.15 12.87 -7.11
CA MET A 300 26.77 11.56 -7.38
C MET A 300 26.47 10.57 -6.23
N ASP A 301 26.02 9.36 -6.57
CA ASP A 301 25.56 8.34 -5.61
C ASP A 301 26.25 7.00 -5.85
N LEU A 302 27.42 6.79 -5.25
CA LEU A 302 28.20 5.56 -5.41
C LEU A 302 27.44 4.34 -4.88
N LEU A 303 27.32 3.30 -5.72
CA LEU A 303 26.76 1.99 -5.34
C LEU A 303 25.31 2.11 -4.81
N HIS A 304 24.51 2.93 -5.48
CA HIS A 304 23.10 3.14 -5.16
C HIS A 304 22.27 1.85 -5.34
N GLU A 305 21.46 1.53 -4.33
CA GLU A 305 20.55 0.36 -4.25
C GLU A 305 21.16 -0.99 -4.66
N GLY A 306 22.43 -1.20 -4.31
CA GLY A 306 23.13 -2.46 -4.54
C GLY A 306 24.45 -2.24 -5.23
N GLY A 307 24.72 -3.06 -6.25
CA GLY A 307 26.05 -3.13 -6.84
C GLY A 307 27.08 -3.73 -5.87
N THR A 308 28.35 -3.71 -6.28
CA THR A 308 29.45 -4.16 -5.44
C THR A 308 30.71 -3.38 -5.74
N ALA A 309 31.49 -3.10 -4.70
CA ALA A 309 32.83 -2.55 -4.88
C ALA A 309 33.83 -3.61 -5.38
N GLY A 310 33.48 -4.88 -5.36
CA GLY A 310 34.42 -5.97 -5.62
C GLY A 310 35.62 -5.86 -4.67
N ASN A 311 36.82 -5.79 -5.23
CA ASN A 311 38.06 -5.58 -4.47
C ASN A 311 38.51 -4.11 -4.43
N VAL A 312 37.75 -3.18 -5.01
CA VAL A 312 38.10 -1.76 -5.02
C VAL A 312 37.91 -1.17 -3.62
N PRO A 313 38.95 -0.57 -3.01
CA PRO A 313 38.82 0.04 -1.69
C PRO A 313 37.91 1.27 -1.74
N VAL A 314 36.72 1.17 -1.13
CA VAL A 314 35.70 2.24 -1.11
C VAL A 314 36.25 3.60 -0.61
N PRO A 315 37.09 3.68 0.44
CA PRO A 315 37.74 4.94 0.83
C PRO A 315 38.56 5.59 -0.30
N ALA A 316 39.40 4.81 -0.97
CA ALA A 316 40.27 5.30 -2.04
C ALA A 316 39.44 5.71 -3.28
N ALA A 317 38.43 4.91 -3.62
CA ALA A 317 37.51 5.23 -4.71
C ALA A 317 36.72 6.52 -4.42
N SER A 318 36.22 6.69 -3.20
CA SER A 318 35.50 7.90 -2.78
C SER A 318 36.38 9.15 -2.90
N LYS A 319 37.64 9.05 -2.45
CA LYS A 319 38.62 10.13 -2.60
C LYS A 319 38.91 10.43 -4.07
N ALA A 320 39.11 9.42 -4.91
CA ALA A 320 39.38 9.62 -6.33
C ALA A 320 38.18 10.27 -7.07
N VAL A 321 36.94 9.93 -6.72
CA VAL A 321 35.74 10.60 -7.25
C VAL A 321 35.71 12.08 -6.84
N GLN A 322 35.98 12.39 -5.56
CA GLN A 322 36.05 13.78 -5.10
C GLN A 322 37.20 14.54 -5.79
N ASP A 323 38.40 13.95 -5.87
CA ASP A 323 39.57 14.57 -6.50
C ASP A 323 39.31 14.83 -8.00
N ALA A 324 38.59 13.94 -8.70
CA ALA A 324 38.21 14.15 -10.10
C ALA A 324 37.18 15.28 -10.27
N LEU A 325 36.20 15.40 -9.35
CA LEU A 325 35.30 16.55 -9.33
C LEU A 325 36.07 17.85 -9.09
N ASP A 326 36.92 17.89 -8.07
CA ASP A 326 37.69 19.09 -7.72
C ASP A 326 38.67 19.49 -8.83
N ALA A 327 39.24 18.52 -9.56
CA ALA A 327 40.11 18.79 -10.70
C ALA A 327 39.35 19.44 -11.87
N ALA A 328 38.12 19.00 -12.15
CA ALA A 328 37.31 19.57 -13.21
C ALA A 328 36.65 20.90 -12.80
N HIS A 329 36.21 20.98 -11.55
CA HIS A 329 35.43 22.08 -10.99
C HIS A 329 35.92 22.44 -9.58
N PRO A 330 37.06 23.16 -9.47
CA PRO A 330 37.56 23.62 -8.17
C PRO A 330 36.49 24.44 -7.45
N GLY A 331 36.19 24.12 -6.20
CA GLY A 331 35.15 24.81 -5.45
C GLY A 331 33.74 24.20 -5.55
N ALA A 332 33.51 23.19 -6.39
CA ALA A 332 32.23 22.48 -6.48
C ALA A 332 31.89 21.62 -5.25
N THR A 333 30.62 21.54 -4.88
CA THR A 333 30.15 20.66 -3.79
C THR A 333 29.66 19.34 -4.36
N TRP A 334 30.09 18.23 -3.77
CA TRP A 334 29.52 16.91 -4.03
C TRP A 334 28.19 16.78 -3.25
N VAL A 335 27.08 16.74 -3.99
CA VAL A 335 25.75 16.42 -3.46
C VAL A 335 25.52 14.91 -3.47
N ILE A 336 25.09 14.34 -2.36
CA ILE A 336 24.84 12.90 -2.24
C ILE A 336 23.51 12.61 -1.54
N LEU A 337 22.77 11.61 -2.01
CA LEU A 337 21.49 11.19 -1.44
C LEU A 337 21.69 10.44 -0.12
N GLY A 338 21.00 10.88 0.93
CA GLY A 338 20.78 10.08 2.13
C GLY A 338 19.66 9.07 1.89
N TRP A 339 20.02 7.82 1.55
CA TRP A 339 19.08 6.72 1.30
C TRP A 339 19.72 5.38 1.61
N GLN A 340 19.03 4.54 2.39
CA GLN A 340 19.54 3.24 2.84
C GLN A 340 20.95 3.36 3.48
N SER A 341 21.96 2.76 2.86
CA SER A 341 23.36 2.80 3.31
C SER A 341 24.17 3.95 2.72
N ASN A 342 23.56 4.85 1.95
CA ASN A 342 24.22 5.99 1.32
C ASN A 342 23.99 7.28 2.15
N PRO A 343 25.01 8.16 2.31
CA PRO A 343 26.43 7.89 2.06
C PRO A 343 26.97 6.78 2.98
N ARG A 344 27.88 5.97 2.43
CA ARG A 344 28.58 4.95 3.22
C ARG A 344 29.47 5.63 4.26
N LYS A 345 29.58 5.02 5.45
CA LYS A 345 30.42 5.57 6.53
C LYS A 345 31.88 5.70 6.10
N GLU A 346 32.38 4.71 5.36
CA GLU A 346 33.74 4.67 4.82
C GLU A 346 33.99 5.79 3.80
N THR A 347 32.97 6.17 3.01
CA THR A 347 33.03 7.32 2.11
C THR A 347 33.19 8.61 2.93
N LEU A 348 32.34 8.83 3.93
CA LEU A 348 32.40 10.03 4.78
C LEU A 348 33.73 10.17 5.53
N GLN A 349 34.36 9.04 5.90
CA GLN A 349 35.66 9.05 6.59
C GLN A 349 36.85 9.38 5.69
N ALA A 350 36.72 9.18 4.37
CA ALA A 350 37.83 9.25 3.43
C ALA A 350 37.96 10.60 2.71
N ILE A 351 36.85 11.34 2.59
CA ILE A 351 36.76 12.56 1.79
C ILE A 351 36.88 13.84 2.63
N ASP A 352 37.11 14.98 1.96
CA ASP A 352 36.86 16.30 2.55
C ASP A 352 35.35 16.55 2.63
N ARG A 353 34.79 16.37 3.83
CA ARG A 353 33.36 16.58 4.10
C ARG A 353 32.92 18.04 4.03
N SER A 354 33.82 19.01 4.09
CA SER A 354 33.45 20.43 3.92
C SER A 354 32.94 20.72 2.50
N ARG A 355 33.32 19.85 1.56
CA ARG A 355 33.01 19.87 0.12
C ARG A 355 31.89 18.91 -0.25
N MET A 356 31.18 18.35 0.73
CA MET A 356 30.01 17.49 0.53
C MET A 356 28.76 18.10 1.17
N PHE A 357 27.62 17.86 0.54
CA PHE A 357 26.29 18.18 1.08
C PHE A 357 25.36 16.98 0.90
N ILE A 358 24.75 16.53 1.99
CA ILE A 358 23.85 15.36 1.96
C ILE A 358 22.40 15.85 1.81
N VAL A 359 21.73 15.45 0.75
CA VAL A 359 20.28 15.62 0.60
C VAL A 359 19.61 14.38 1.18
N ASP A 360 19.17 14.44 2.43
CA ASP A 360 18.69 13.27 3.16
C ASP A 360 17.20 13.00 2.87
N GLY A 361 16.88 11.90 2.19
CA GLY A 361 15.50 11.63 1.74
C GLY A 361 14.57 11.05 2.81
N ILE A 362 15.09 10.78 4.01
CA ILE A 362 14.35 10.04 5.05
C ILE A 362 14.50 10.67 6.44
N THR A 363 14.85 11.96 6.52
CA THR A 363 15.07 12.62 7.82
C THR A 363 13.84 12.58 8.70
N GLU A 364 12.64 12.57 8.14
CA GLU A 364 11.36 12.51 8.84
C GLU A 364 11.13 11.18 9.57
N GLN A 365 11.78 10.09 9.15
CA GLN A 365 11.53 8.75 9.70
C GLN A 365 11.88 8.67 11.20
N PRO A 366 11.07 8.01 12.04
CA PRO A 366 11.25 8.05 13.50
C PRO A 366 12.48 7.29 13.99
N ASN A 367 12.97 6.31 13.23
CA ASN A 367 14.22 5.60 13.53
C ASN A 367 15.47 6.46 13.28
N ILE A 368 15.32 7.62 12.63
CA ILE A 368 16.40 8.57 12.39
C ILE A 368 16.38 9.63 13.51
N THR A 369 17.33 9.53 14.43
CA THR A 369 17.35 10.34 15.67
C THR A 369 18.48 11.37 15.73
N ASP A 370 19.62 11.11 15.08
CA ASP A 370 20.84 11.90 15.22
C ASP A 370 21.70 11.86 13.93
N ARG A 371 21.45 12.79 13.01
CA ARG A 371 22.19 12.88 11.76
C ARG A 371 23.57 13.50 11.92
N GLU A 372 23.79 14.33 12.93
CA GLU A 372 25.12 14.82 13.26
C GLU A 372 26.07 13.64 13.54
N LYS A 373 25.60 12.62 14.26
CA LYS A 373 26.35 11.39 14.46
C LYS A 373 26.40 10.51 13.21
N ASP A 374 25.26 10.22 12.59
CA ASP A 374 25.18 9.28 11.46
C ASP A 374 26.03 9.75 10.26
N PHE A 375 26.02 11.06 10.00
CA PHE A 375 26.77 11.69 8.91
C PHE A 375 28.11 12.28 9.35
N LEU A 376 28.57 11.96 10.56
CA LEU A 376 29.85 12.39 11.12
C LEU A 376 30.04 13.92 11.14
N GLY A 377 28.98 14.71 11.25
CA GLY A 377 29.02 16.17 11.20
C GLY A 377 29.16 16.75 9.78
N THR A 378 28.90 15.95 8.75
CA THR A 378 28.74 16.48 7.38
C THR A 378 27.48 17.34 7.31
N ARG A 379 27.51 18.40 6.49
CA ARG A 379 26.33 19.25 6.28
C ARG A 379 25.25 18.48 5.52
N TYR A 380 24.01 18.66 5.93
CA TYR A 380 22.88 17.97 5.32
C TYR A 380 21.62 18.85 5.24
N ALA A 381 20.70 18.46 4.38
CA ALA A 381 19.35 18.98 4.31
C ALA A 381 18.36 18.05 5.02
N PHE A 382 17.41 18.62 5.76
CA PHE A 382 16.21 17.90 6.19
C PHE A 382 15.36 17.57 4.96
N GLY A 383 15.16 16.30 4.65
CA GLY A 383 14.39 15.92 3.48
C GLY A 383 13.33 14.87 3.74
N THR A 384 12.57 14.60 2.69
CA THR A 384 11.47 13.64 2.66
C THR A 384 11.27 13.08 1.26
N ILE A 385 10.88 11.81 1.18
CA ILE A 385 10.37 11.14 0.00
C ILE A 385 8.96 10.62 0.36
N TRP A 386 7.95 11.48 0.30
CA TRP A 386 6.57 11.08 0.65
C TRP A 386 5.85 10.35 -0.50
N ASN A 387 6.32 10.51 -1.74
CA ASN A 387 5.71 9.94 -2.92
C ASN A 387 6.70 8.98 -3.59
N PHE A 388 6.23 7.77 -3.89
CA PHE A 388 6.97 6.70 -4.56
C PHE A 388 6.22 6.31 -5.85
N GLY A 389 6.95 6.06 -6.93
CA GLY A 389 6.45 5.68 -8.25
C GLY A 389 5.63 6.77 -8.96
N GLY A 390 5.45 7.93 -8.32
CA GLY A 390 4.45 8.89 -8.77
C GLY A 390 3.02 8.47 -8.52
N HIS A 391 2.75 7.53 -7.60
CA HIS A 391 1.38 7.15 -7.21
C HIS A 391 0.50 8.39 -7.05
N GLN A 392 -0.77 8.30 -7.46
CA GLN A 392 -1.75 9.36 -7.21
C GLN A 392 -2.30 9.27 -5.78
N ASN A 393 -1.39 9.25 -4.81
CA ASN A 393 -1.72 9.26 -3.40
C ASN A 393 -1.99 10.69 -2.92
N PHE A 394 -2.99 10.85 -2.06
CA PHE A 394 -3.31 12.11 -1.42
C PHE A 394 -2.90 12.03 0.06
N GLY A 395 -1.91 12.82 0.45
CA GLY A 395 -1.38 12.85 1.81
C GLY A 395 0.14 12.84 1.94
N ALA A 396 0.62 13.26 3.11
CA ALA A 396 2.02 13.28 3.54
C ALA A 396 2.11 13.57 5.06
N GLY A 397 3.27 13.39 5.70
CA GLY A 397 3.44 13.60 7.15
C GLY A 397 3.78 15.04 7.55
N LEU A 398 2.89 16.01 7.28
CA LEU A 398 3.20 17.43 7.50
C LEU A 398 3.43 17.78 8.97
N THR A 399 2.68 17.17 9.89
CA THR A 399 2.86 17.37 11.34
C THR A 399 4.24 16.92 11.81
N VAL A 400 4.73 15.79 11.30
CA VAL A 400 6.10 15.30 11.56
C VAL A 400 7.14 16.29 11.04
N TRP A 401 6.96 16.84 9.84
CA TRP A 401 7.89 17.82 9.28
C TRP A 401 7.92 19.10 10.11
N ASN A 402 6.73 19.63 10.44
CA ASN A 402 6.53 20.84 11.24
C ASN A 402 7.30 20.76 12.57
N GLU A 403 7.11 19.67 13.31
CA GLU A 403 7.75 19.53 14.63
C GLU A 403 9.25 19.22 14.51
N LYS A 404 9.62 18.25 13.67
CA LYS A 404 10.98 17.71 13.65
C LYS A 404 11.98 18.68 13.04
N PHE A 405 11.62 19.40 11.97
CA PHE A 405 12.52 20.37 11.32
C PHE A 405 12.96 21.45 12.32
N HIS A 406 12.01 22.13 12.97
CA HIS A 406 12.33 23.22 13.89
C HIS A 406 13.03 22.71 15.16
N ALA A 407 12.61 21.57 15.70
CA ALA A 407 13.29 20.95 16.84
C ALA A 407 14.76 20.62 16.53
N TRP A 408 15.05 20.15 15.31
CA TRP A 408 16.41 19.83 14.89
C TRP A 408 17.25 21.07 14.58
N ARG A 409 16.66 22.11 13.96
CA ARG A 409 17.33 23.41 13.77
C ARG A 409 17.74 24.05 15.09
N ALA A 410 16.95 23.87 16.16
CA ALA A 410 17.23 24.40 17.48
C ALA A 410 18.35 23.66 18.24
N LYS A 411 18.80 22.48 17.78
CA LYS A 411 19.86 21.71 18.45
C LYS A 411 21.20 22.48 18.42
N PRO A 412 21.92 22.61 19.55
CA PRO A 412 23.25 23.22 19.56
C PRO A 412 24.23 22.45 18.67
N GLY A 413 24.99 23.17 17.84
CA GLY A 413 26.02 22.57 16.98
C GLY A 413 25.51 21.70 15.83
N ASN A 414 24.22 21.80 15.48
CA ASN A 414 23.67 21.06 14.35
C ASN A 414 24.33 21.47 13.02
N THR A 415 24.45 20.51 12.10
CA THR A 415 25.01 20.72 10.76
C THR A 415 23.94 20.74 9.67
N MET A 416 22.68 20.83 10.09
CA MET A 416 21.52 20.93 9.19
C MET A 416 21.44 22.33 8.59
N ASP A 417 21.73 22.43 7.30
CA ASP A 417 21.84 23.69 6.56
C ASP A 417 20.98 23.68 5.29
N GLY A 418 19.90 22.90 5.29
CA GLY A 418 18.96 22.93 4.19
C GLY A 418 17.67 22.14 4.35
N ILE A 419 16.85 22.22 3.31
CA ILE A 419 15.72 21.32 3.05
C ILE A 419 15.90 20.59 1.71
N ALA A 420 15.41 19.36 1.60
CA ALA A 420 15.45 18.56 0.39
C ALA A 420 14.07 18.01 0.04
N LEU A 421 13.39 18.69 -0.90
CA LEU A 421 12.08 18.31 -1.42
C LEU A 421 12.26 17.27 -2.54
N MET A 422 12.20 15.98 -2.18
CA MET A 422 12.58 14.89 -3.09
C MET A 422 11.51 13.81 -3.24
N PRO A 423 10.25 14.13 -3.58
CA PRO A 423 9.30 13.10 -3.99
C PRO A 423 9.80 12.41 -5.27
N GLU A 424 9.53 11.12 -5.45
CA GLU A 424 9.79 10.44 -6.72
C GLU A 424 8.97 11.04 -7.88
N ALA A 425 7.86 11.73 -7.60
CA ALA A 425 7.21 12.63 -8.53
C ALA A 425 6.62 13.86 -7.80
N ILE A 426 7.02 15.07 -8.21
CA ILE A 426 6.59 16.33 -7.57
C ILE A 426 5.21 16.85 -8.02
N ASP A 427 4.59 16.23 -9.03
CA ASP A 427 3.38 16.74 -9.71
C ASP A 427 2.06 16.40 -9.00
N ASN A 428 2.12 16.14 -7.70
CA ASN A 428 1.00 15.84 -6.81
C ASN A 428 1.15 16.58 -5.46
N ASN A 429 0.10 16.57 -4.63
CA ASN A 429 0.13 17.13 -3.27
C ASN A 429 0.70 18.55 -3.18
N PRO A 430 0.13 19.54 -3.89
CA PRO A 430 0.66 20.92 -3.91
C PRO A 430 0.74 21.56 -2.52
N ALA A 431 -0.13 21.17 -1.57
CA ALA A 431 -0.07 21.63 -0.19
C ALA A 431 1.18 21.10 0.54
N ALA A 432 1.56 19.84 0.34
CA ALA A 432 2.78 19.27 0.93
C ALA A 432 4.03 19.97 0.40
N VAL A 433 4.08 20.24 -0.92
CA VAL A 433 5.16 21.00 -1.56
C VAL A 433 5.27 22.41 -0.98
N ALA A 434 4.14 23.12 -0.87
CA ALA A 434 4.12 24.47 -0.33
C ALA A 434 4.52 24.52 1.16
N PHE A 435 4.00 23.60 1.97
CA PHE A 435 4.29 23.52 3.40
C PHE A 435 5.78 23.25 3.64
N PHE A 436 6.34 22.26 2.95
CA PHE A 436 7.73 21.86 3.15
C PHE A 436 8.71 22.98 2.77
N ALA A 437 8.40 23.73 1.71
CA ALA A 437 9.20 24.87 1.27
C ALA A 437 9.01 26.12 2.14
N ASP A 438 7.90 26.23 2.88
CA ASP A 438 7.63 27.33 3.82
C ASP A 438 8.47 27.23 5.10
N MET A 439 8.81 26.01 5.58
CA MET A 439 9.46 25.79 6.88
C MET A 439 10.74 26.62 7.11
N PRO A 440 11.66 26.77 6.12
CA PRO A 440 12.87 27.55 6.31
C PRO A 440 12.64 29.05 6.52
N TRP A 441 11.46 29.56 6.19
CA TRP A 441 11.07 30.97 6.30
C TRP A 441 10.22 31.23 7.55
N ARG A 442 10.20 30.31 8.51
CA ARG A 442 9.47 30.41 9.77
C ARG A 442 10.43 30.22 10.95
N ASP A 443 10.23 30.96 12.03
CA ASP A 443 11.05 30.87 13.24
C ASP A 443 10.80 29.61 14.08
N GLY A 444 9.65 28.94 13.88
CA GLY A 444 9.24 27.77 14.65
C GLY A 444 8.02 27.08 14.05
N PRO A 445 7.57 25.97 14.66
CA PRO A 445 6.40 25.23 14.20
C PRO A 445 5.17 26.11 14.12
N VAL A 446 4.37 25.91 13.07
CA VAL A 446 3.12 26.65 12.85
C VAL A 446 1.90 25.91 13.41
N ASP A 447 0.83 26.65 13.69
CA ASP A 447 -0.49 26.05 13.89
C ASP A 447 -1.02 25.53 12.54
N MET A 448 -1.27 24.23 12.47
CA MET A 448 -1.62 23.58 11.20
C MET A 448 -2.99 24.04 10.67
N ASP A 449 -3.98 24.26 11.54
CA ASP A 449 -5.29 24.74 11.09
C ASP A 449 -5.20 26.16 10.53
N ALA A 450 -4.42 27.03 11.19
CA ALA A 450 -4.18 28.39 10.70
C ALA A 450 -3.42 28.40 9.37
N TRP A 451 -2.40 27.54 9.22
CA TRP A 451 -1.68 27.41 7.95
C TRP A 451 -2.59 26.92 6.82
N PHE A 452 -3.44 25.91 7.08
CA PHE A 452 -4.40 25.42 6.09
C PHE A 452 -5.49 26.45 5.76
N ASP A 453 -5.88 27.30 6.71
CA ASP A 453 -6.81 28.40 6.45
C ASP A 453 -6.21 29.46 5.52
N GLU A 454 -4.96 29.87 5.77
CA GLU A 454 -4.20 30.77 4.90
C GLU A 454 -4.03 30.17 3.51
N TYR A 455 -3.66 28.89 3.45
CA TYR A 455 -3.49 28.14 2.21
C TYR A 455 -4.79 28.08 1.40
N ALA A 456 -5.91 27.68 2.02
CA ALA A 456 -7.21 27.60 1.35
C ALA A 456 -7.68 28.96 0.82
N THR A 457 -7.48 30.02 1.62
CA THR A 457 -7.84 31.40 1.26
C THR A 457 -7.08 31.84 -0.01
N ALA A 458 -5.76 31.66 -0.04
CA ALA A 458 -4.95 31.99 -1.19
C ALA A 458 -5.25 31.09 -2.41
N ARG A 459 -5.41 29.80 -2.17
CA ARG A 459 -5.64 28.79 -3.20
C ARG A 459 -6.94 29.01 -3.97
N TYR A 460 -7.97 29.54 -3.33
CA TYR A 460 -9.28 29.76 -3.95
C TYR A 460 -9.62 31.22 -4.25
N GLY A 461 -8.87 32.19 -3.72
CA GLY A 461 -9.03 33.60 -4.08
C GLY A 461 -9.58 34.49 -2.98
N ALA A 462 -10.15 33.90 -1.93
CA ALA A 462 -10.76 34.58 -0.80
C ALA A 462 -11.07 33.56 0.31
N ALA A 463 -11.26 34.07 1.53
CA ALA A 463 -11.73 33.25 2.65
C ALA A 463 -13.18 32.82 2.40
N ASP A 464 -13.42 31.52 2.48
CA ASP A 464 -14.75 30.90 2.38
C ASP A 464 -14.87 29.84 3.48
N PRO A 465 -15.92 29.88 4.32
CA PRO A 465 -16.01 29.00 5.49
C PRO A 465 -15.99 27.51 5.12
N HIS A 466 -16.49 27.14 3.94
CA HIS A 466 -16.48 25.75 3.47
C HIS A 466 -15.11 25.35 2.93
N ALA A 467 -14.39 26.27 2.27
CA ALA A 467 -12.99 26.04 1.88
C ALA A 467 -12.10 25.77 3.10
N LEU A 468 -12.21 26.63 4.13
CA LEU A 468 -11.45 26.48 5.38
C LEU A 468 -11.78 25.14 6.06
N ALA A 469 -13.08 24.81 6.17
CA ALA A 469 -13.51 23.54 6.75
C ALA A 469 -12.98 22.33 5.98
N ALA A 470 -13.03 22.36 4.64
CA ALA A 470 -12.49 21.29 3.81
C ALA A 470 -10.99 21.07 4.05
N TRP A 471 -10.20 22.14 4.02
CA TRP A 471 -8.75 22.05 4.18
C TRP A 471 -8.30 21.69 5.59
N ARG A 472 -9.04 22.07 6.63
CA ARG A 472 -8.82 21.56 7.99
C ARG A 472 -9.10 20.06 8.09
N ILE A 473 -10.17 19.55 7.47
CA ILE A 473 -10.46 18.11 7.42
C ILE A 473 -9.32 17.39 6.69
N ILE A 474 -8.94 17.84 5.49
CA ILE A 474 -7.83 17.28 4.71
C ILE A 474 -6.54 17.27 5.54
N GLY A 475 -6.27 18.38 6.24
CA GLY A 475 -5.13 18.56 7.14
C GLY A 475 -5.06 17.52 8.26
N ARG A 476 -6.20 17.24 8.91
CA ARG A 476 -6.32 16.32 10.05
C ARG A 476 -6.47 14.84 9.66
N THR A 477 -6.70 14.55 8.39
CA THR A 477 -6.81 13.17 7.90
C THR A 477 -5.60 12.74 7.07
N VAL A 478 -5.44 13.27 5.85
CA VAL A 478 -4.44 12.75 4.90
C VAL A 478 -3.07 13.39 5.09
N TYR A 479 -3.02 14.60 5.68
CA TYR A 479 -1.77 15.29 5.97
C TYR A 479 -1.30 15.17 7.43
N ASP A 480 -2.07 14.50 8.30
CA ASP A 480 -1.68 14.17 9.66
C ASP A 480 -1.23 12.70 9.76
N TRP A 481 -0.34 12.30 8.85
CA TRP A 481 0.13 10.92 8.80
C TRP A 481 1.02 10.60 10.01
N PRO A 482 0.73 9.55 10.81
CA PRO A 482 1.48 9.29 12.02
C PRO A 482 2.94 8.88 11.73
N ALA A 483 3.85 9.30 12.61
CA ALA A 483 5.26 8.91 12.54
C ALA A 483 5.43 7.38 12.56
N GLY A 484 6.33 6.86 11.72
CA GLY A 484 6.67 5.43 11.66
C GLY A 484 5.65 4.54 10.97
N LYS A 485 4.59 5.12 10.41
CA LYS A 485 3.70 4.42 9.49
C LYS A 485 4.27 4.51 8.09
N ASP A 486 4.06 3.43 7.33
CA ASP A 486 4.51 3.36 5.94
C ASP A 486 3.86 4.48 5.12
N THR A 487 4.69 5.34 4.54
CA THR A 487 4.31 6.45 3.67
C THR A 487 4.37 6.06 2.19
N ARG A 488 4.57 4.78 1.85
CA ARG A 488 4.45 4.27 0.47
C ARG A 488 2.96 4.13 0.13
N HIS A 489 2.29 5.27 0.03
CA HIS A 489 0.84 5.36 0.02
C HIS A 489 0.22 4.68 -1.23
N VAL A 490 -0.78 3.81 -0.98
CA VAL A 490 -1.73 3.32 -1.99
C VAL A 490 -3.13 3.55 -1.44
N THR A 491 -3.87 4.40 -2.12
CA THR A 491 -5.09 5.03 -1.62
C THR A 491 -6.37 4.24 -1.93
N GLY A 492 -6.34 3.35 -2.93
CA GLY A 492 -7.45 2.48 -3.29
C GLY A 492 -7.00 1.08 -3.71
N LEU A 493 -7.95 0.25 -4.14
CA LEU A 493 -7.73 -1.11 -4.62
C LEU A 493 -7.95 -1.23 -6.13
N PHE A 494 -8.36 -0.16 -6.80
CA PHE A 494 -8.71 -0.17 -8.22
C PHE A 494 -7.49 -0.38 -9.12
N ASP A 495 -6.36 0.23 -8.79
CA ASP A 495 -5.09 0.21 -9.52
C ASP A 495 -4.14 -0.92 -9.08
N GLU A 496 -4.54 -1.72 -8.10
CA GLU A 496 -3.89 -2.99 -7.75
C GLU A 496 -4.21 -4.11 -8.75
N ASP A 497 -3.41 -5.18 -8.74
CA ASP A 497 -3.83 -6.42 -9.41
C ASP A 497 -5.12 -6.94 -8.77
N PRO A 498 -6.12 -7.34 -9.58
CA PRO A 498 -7.36 -7.86 -9.06
C PRO A 498 -7.16 -9.08 -8.16
N GLY A 499 -7.80 -9.07 -7.00
CA GLY A 499 -7.93 -10.24 -6.15
C GLY A 499 -8.94 -10.04 -5.02
N LEU A 500 -9.62 -11.11 -4.57
CA LEU A 500 -10.71 -11.02 -3.59
C LEU A 500 -10.25 -10.74 -2.15
N THR A 501 -8.99 -11.05 -1.83
CA THR A 501 -8.39 -10.84 -0.50
C THR A 501 -7.42 -9.66 -0.47
N ASN A 502 -7.43 -8.82 -1.50
CA ASN A 502 -6.61 -7.62 -1.50
C ASN A 502 -7.17 -6.62 -0.47
N THR A 503 -6.37 -6.24 0.52
CA THR A 503 -6.72 -5.24 1.53
C THR A 503 -5.97 -3.92 1.32
N GLY A 504 -4.99 -3.89 0.40
CA GLY A 504 -4.06 -2.78 0.22
C GLY A 504 -3.23 -2.49 1.47
N TYR A 505 -2.54 -1.35 1.49
CA TYR A 505 -1.87 -0.85 2.69
C TYR A 505 -2.90 -0.31 3.70
N PRO A 506 -2.70 -0.39 5.03
CA PRO A 506 -3.64 0.18 5.99
C PRO A 506 -3.76 1.70 5.83
N LEU A 507 -5.00 2.21 5.73
CA LEU A 507 -5.27 3.64 5.84
C LEU A 507 -4.99 4.12 7.26
N GLN A 508 -4.31 5.25 7.41
CA GLN A 508 -3.98 5.84 8.72
C GLN A 508 -4.97 6.92 9.17
N TYR A 509 -6.11 7.05 8.48
CA TYR A 509 -7.16 8.02 8.77
C TYR A 509 -8.53 7.39 8.55
N ASP A 510 -9.58 7.98 9.12
CA ASP A 510 -10.97 7.55 8.91
C ASP A 510 -11.47 8.02 7.52
N PRO A 511 -11.79 7.10 6.59
CA PRO A 511 -12.32 7.46 5.28
C PRO A 511 -13.62 8.27 5.34
N ALA A 512 -14.46 8.03 6.36
CA ALA A 512 -15.70 8.74 6.55
C ALA A 512 -15.44 10.20 6.94
N GLU A 513 -14.44 10.46 7.79
CA GLU A 513 -14.03 11.83 8.09
C GLU A 513 -13.51 12.55 6.84
N PHE A 514 -12.63 11.91 6.07
CA PHE A 514 -12.10 12.49 4.83
C PHE A 514 -13.19 12.82 3.82
N GLU A 515 -14.18 11.94 3.64
CA GLU A 515 -15.29 12.15 2.69
C GLU A 515 -16.08 13.45 2.97
N ARG A 516 -16.09 13.94 4.21
CA ARG A 516 -16.70 15.23 4.55
C ARG A 516 -16.00 16.41 3.89
N ALA A 517 -14.70 16.32 3.58
CA ALA A 517 -13.99 17.37 2.85
C ALA A 517 -14.58 17.59 1.45
N LEU A 518 -14.98 16.52 0.75
CA LEU A 518 -15.65 16.63 -0.55
C LEU A 518 -16.94 17.45 -0.45
N ARG A 519 -17.73 17.20 0.60
CA ARG A 519 -18.99 17.92 0.84
C ARG A 519 -18.75 19.41 1.09
N GLU A 520 -17.72 19.75 1.85
CA GLU A 520 -17.36 21.15 2.09
C GLU A 520 -16.85 21.81 0.80
N LEU A 521 -15.99 21.15 0.02
CA LEU A 521 -15.55 21.67 -1.29
C LEU A 521 -16.72 21.95 -2.24
N LEU A 522 -17.76 21.11 -2.24
CA LEU A 522 -18.96 21.32 -3.06
C LEU A 522 -19.81 22.53 -2.64
N LYS A 523 -19.62 23.05 -1.41
CA LYS A 523 -20.36 24.21 -0.89
C LYS A 523 -19.62 25.55 -1.04
N VAL A 524 -18.31 25.54 -1.31
CA VAL A 524 -17.49 26.75 -1.56
C VAL A 524 -18.21 27.72 -2.48
N ASP A 525 -18.18 29.04 -2.27
CA ASP A 525 -18.90 30.00 -3.13
C ASP A 525 -18.63 29.77 -4.64
N PRO A 526 -19.66 29.68 -5.51
CA PRO A 526 -19.50 29.48 -6.96
C PRO A 526 -18.52 30.44 -7.65
N ARG A 527 -18.31 31.64 -7.11
CA ARG A 527 -17.34 32.62 -7.65
C ARG A 527 -15.89 32.16 -7.49
N LEU A 528 -15.58 31.37 -6.47
CA LEU A 528 -14.22 30.88 -6.18
C LEU A 528 -13.90 29.57 -6.92
N ARG A 529 -14.90 28.91 -7.50
CA ARG A 529 -14.77 27.59 -8.17
C ARG A 529 -14.13 27.62 -9.56
N ARG A 530 -13.82 28.80 -10.09
CA ARG A 530 -13.41 28.98 -11.50
C ARG A 530 -11.94 28.70 -11.76
N SER A 531 -11.12 28.62 -10.71
CA SER A 531 -9.68 28.46 -10.83
C SER A 531 -9.27 27.03 -11.16
N GLY A 532 -8.09 26.89 -11.77
CA GLY A 532 -7.49 25.56 -11.97
C GLY A 532 -7.13 24.90 -10.64
N ALA A 533 -6.80 25.68 -9.61
CA ALA A 533 -6.49 25.17 -8.27
C ALA A 533 -7.70 24.51 -7.59
N TYR A 534 -8.87 25.17 -7.58
CA TYR A 534 -10.09 24.57 -7.04
C TYR A 534 -10.50 23.32 -7.82
N ARG A 535 -10.43 23.37 -9.15
CA ARG A 535 -10.77 22.22 -9.99
C ARG A 535 -9.86 21.02 -9.71
N TYR A 536 -8.55 21.24 -9.58
CA TYR A 536 -7.59 20.18 -9.25
C TYR A 536 -7.95 19.51 -7.91
N ASP A 537 -8.15 20.30 -6.85
CA ASP A 537 -8.45 19.74 -5.52
C ASP A 537 -9.78 19.00 -5.49
N LEU A 538 -10.80 19.52 -6.16
CA LEU A 538 -12.10 18.87 -6.23
C LEU A 538 -12.01 17.52 -6.94
N VAL A 539 -11.24 17.43 -8.02
CA VAL A 539 -10.97 16.19 -8.77
C VAL A 539 -10.21 15.20 -7.90
N ASP A 540 -9.14 15.64 -7.24
CA ASP A 540 -8.27 14.77 -6.43
C ASP A 540 -8.99 14.24 -5.18
N VAL A 541 -9.76 15.11 -4.49
CA VAL A 541 -10.57 14.70 -3.33
C VAL A 541 -11.70 13.75 -3.75
N ALA A 542 -12.39 14.01 -4.87
CA ALA A 542 -13.44 13.11 -5.36
C ALA A 542 -12.87 11.75 -5.79
N ARG A 543 -11.72 11.73 -6.46
CA ARG A 543 -10.94 10.51 -6.77
C ARG A 543 -10.60 9.76 -5.48
N GLN A 544 -10.08 10.45 -4.47
CA GLN A 544 -9.69 9.84 -3.20
C GLN A 544 -10.89 9.22 -2.45
N VAL A 545 -12.07 9.85 -2.50
CA VAL A 545 -13.30 9.27 -1.94
C VAL A 545 -13.67 7.95 -2.63
N LEU A 546 -13.61 7.89 -3.96
CA LEU A 546 -13.86 6.65 -4.71
C LEU A 546 -12.80 5.58 -4.42
N ALA A 547 -11.53 5.97 -4.35
CA ALA A 547 -10.43 5.08 -3.98
C ALA A 547 -10.67 4.45 -2.60
N ASN A 548 -11.10 5.25 -1.61
CA ASN A 548 -11.44 4.76 -0.28
C ASN A 548 -12.63 3.77 -0.29
N ARG A 549 -13.69 4.04 -1.07
CA ARG A 549 -14.87 3.15 -1.17
C ARG A 549 -14.54 1.77 -1.73
N SER A 550 -13.52 1.65 -2.59
CA SER A 550 -13.07 0.35 -3.08
C SER A 550 -12.68 -0.62 -1.95
N ARG A 551 -12.12 -0.11 -0.84
CA ARG A 551 -11.77 -0.92 0.34
C ARG A 551 -12.99 -1.46 1.10
N LEU A 552 -14.14 -0.79 0.99
CA LEU A 552 -15.41 -1.22 1.60
C LEU A 552 -16.15 -2.23 0.70
N LEU A 553 -16.04 -2.08 -0.61
CA LEU A 553 -16.76 -2.92 -1.58
C LEU A 553 -16.13 -4.31 -1.75
N LEU A 554 -14.81 -4.41 -1.83
CA LEU A 554 -14.16 -5.69 -2.14
C LEU A 554 -14.45 -6.79 -1.10
N PRO A 555 -14.44 -6.52 0.22
CA PRO A 555 -14.83 -7.52 1.22
C PRO A 555 -16.27 -8.03 1.03
N LYS A 556 -17.19 -7.16 0.63
CA LYS A 556 -18.59 -7.52 0.33
C LYS A 556 -18.68 -8.40 -0.91
N ILE A 557 -17.91 -8.08 -1.96
CA ILE A 557 -17.80 -8.91 -3.17
C ILE A 557 -17.25 -10.29 -2.83
N ASN A 558 -16.19 -10.36 -2.01
CA ASN A 558 -15.60 -11.61 -1.54
C ASN A 558 -16.61 -12.44 -0.75
N ALA A 559 -17.35 -11.83 0.19
CA ALA A 559 -18.40 -12.50 0.94
C ALA A 559 -19.50 -13.07 0.04
N ALA A 560 -19.99 -12.30 -0.94
CA ALA A 560 -20.99 -12.76 -1.90
C ALA A 560 -20.48 -13.92 -2.77
N TYR A 561 -19.22 -13.85 -3.23
CA TYR A 561 -18.57 -14.93 -3.98
C TYR A 561 -18.46 -16.21 -3.13
N ARG A 562 -17.98 -16.11 -1.88
CA ARG A 562 -17.85 -17.24 -0.95
C ARG A 562 -19.20 -17.87 -0.61
N ALA A 563 -20.25 -17.07 -0.46
CA ALA A 563 -21.62 -17.53 -0.25
C ALA A 563 -22.27 -18.11 -1.51
N ARG A 564 -21.60 -18.06 -2.67
CA ARG A 564 -22.14 -18.39 -4.00
C ARG A 564 -23.44 -17.63 -4.34
N ASP A 565 -23.65 -16.46 -3.74
CA ASP A 565 -24.79 -15.58 -4.02
C ASP A 565 -24.54 -14.82 -5.33
N ARG A 566 -24.94 -15.44 -6.46
CA ARG A 566 -24.75 -14.86 -7.80
C ARG A 566 -25.42 -13.50 -7.95
N ALA A 567 -26.59 -13.28 -7.33
CA ALA A 567 -27.32 -12.03 -7.46
C ALA A 567 -26.65 -10.89 -6.68
N ALA A 568 -26.14 -11.17 -5.47
CA ALA A 568 -25.32 -10.21 -4.73
C ALA A 568 -23.98 -9.96 -5.42
N PHE A 569 -23.30 -11.02 -5.89
CA PHE A 569 -22.03 -10.90 -6.59
C PHE A 569 -22.14 -10.02 -7.85
N GLY A 570 -23.12 -10.28 -8.71
CA GLY A 570 -23.33 -9.49 -9.94
C GLY A 570 -23.64 -8.01 -9.67
N ARG A 571 -24.46 -7.71 -8.64
CA ARG A 571 -24.76 -6.33 -8.24
C ARG A 571 -23.53 -5.60 -7.71
N LEU A 572 -22.80 -6.22 -6.78
CA LEU A 572 -21.63 -5.60 -6.12
C LEU A 572 -20.46 -5.41 -7.09
N THR A 573 -20.21 -6.36 -7.97
CA THR A 573 -19.21 -6.21 -9.05
C THR A 573 -19.66 -5.19 -10.10
N GLY A 574 -20.96 -5.08 -10.39
CA GLY A 574 -21.51 -4.00 -11.20
C GLY A 574 -21.20 -2.62 -10.61
N ARG A 575 -21.49 -2.42 -9.32
CA ARG A 575 -21.16 -1.19 -8.59
C ARG A 575 -19.67 -0.86 -8.62
N TRP A 576 -18.81 -1.85 -8.39
CA TRP A 576 -17.36 -1.67 -8.51
C TRP A 576 -16.97 -1.09 -9.87
N MET A 577 -17.54 -1.64 -10.94
CA MET A 577 -17.28 -1.16 -12.30
C MET A 577 -17.85 0.23 -12.56
N ASP A 578 -18.98 0.59 -11.95
CA ASP A 578 -19.56 1.93 -12.07
C ASP A 578 -18.73 2.99 -11.33
N GLU A 579 -18.20 2.69 -10.15
CA GLU A 579 -17.30 3.58 -9.41
C GLU A 579 -15.98 3.81 -10.17
N LEU A 580 -15.42 2.78 -10.81
CA LEU A 580 -14.26 2.91 -11.72
C LEU A 580 -14.55 3.83 -12.91
N ARG A 581 -15.73 3.70 -13.53
CA ARG A 581 -16.13 4.59 -14.65
C ARG A 581 -16.33 6.02 -14.18
N LEU A 582 -16.90 6.21 -12.99
CA LEU A 582 -17.08 7.52 -12.40
C LEU A 582 -15.72 8.16 -12.08
N MET A 583 -14.77 7.40 -11.52
CA MET A 583 -13.40 7.86 -11.29
C MET A 583 -12.73 8.29 -12.59
N ASP A 584 -12.72 7.45 -13.63
CA ASP A 584 -12.14 7.80 -14.93
C ASP A 584 -12.77 9.07 -15.51
N GLY A 585 -14.08 9.24 -15.36
CA GLY A 585 -14.80 10.45 -15.75
C GLY A 585 -14.38 11.70 -14.97
N VAL A 586 -14.26 11.60 -13.64
CA VAL A 586 -13.81 12.71 -12.76
C VAL A 586 -12.39 13.15 -13.16
N LEU A 587 -11.47 12.20 -13.30
CA LEU A 587 -10.09 12.45 -13.73
C LEU A 587 -10.03 13.11 -15.11
N GLY A 588 -10.98 12.78 -16.00
CA GLY A 588 -11.09 13.36 -17.34
C GLY A 588 -11.39 14.86 -17.38
N THR A 589 -11.70 15.50 -16.25
CA THR A 589 -12.12 16.90 -16.18
C THR A 589 -10.99 17.89 -15.89
N ASP A 590 -9.79 17.43 -15.58
CA ASP A 590 -8.63 18.30 -15.29
C ASP A 590 -7.36 17.82 -16.05
N PRO A 591 -6.59 18.74 -16.67
CA PRO A 591 -5.44 18.37 -17.49
C PRO A 591 -4.31 17.65 -16.73
N ASN A 592 -4.23 17.79 -15.40
CA ASN A 592 -3.20 17.14 -14.61
C ASN A 592 -3.43 15.63 -14.42
N PHE A 593 -4.59 15.11 -14.82
CA PHE A 593 -4.97 13.71 -14.63
C PHE A 593 -5.20 12.96 -15.96
N LEU A 594 -4.59 13.41 -17.06
CA LEU A 594 -4.82 12.85 -18.40
C LEU A 594 -3.60 12.09 -18.92
N LEU A 595 -3.74 10.77 -19.11
CA LEU A 595 -2.69 9.97 -19.78
C LEU A 595 -2.45 10.46 -21.22
N GLY A 596 -3.51 10.90 -21.91
CA GLY A 596 -3.41 11.40 -23.28
C GLY A 596 -2.59 12.70 -23.40
N ALA A 597 -2.51 13.52 -22.35
CA ALA A 597 -1.66 14.71 -22.35
C ALA A 597 -0.18 14.32 -22.45
N TRP A 598 0.23 13.27 -21.72
CA TRP A 598 1.59 12.74 -21.77
C TRP A 598 1.88 12.07 -23.10
N GLN A 599 0.94 11.26 -23.63
CA GLN A 599 1.09 10.65 -24.96
C GLN A 599 1.30 11.69 -26.05
N ARG A 600 0.57 12.80 -25.98
CA ARG A 600 0.67 13.90 -26.94
C ARG A 600 2.06 14.52 -26.88
N GLU A 601 2.59 14.79 -25.70
CA GLU A 601 3.90 15.43 -25.59
C GLU A 601 5.03 14.47 -25.98
N ALA A 602 4.98 13.20 -25.55
CA ALA A 602 5.90 12.17 -26.04
C ALA A 602 5.87 12.07 -27.58
N SER A 603 4.68 12.11 -28.20
CA SER A 603 4.54 12.08 -29.67
C SER A 603 5.11 13.32 -30.36
N ARG A 604 5.06 14.51 -29.73
CA ARG A 604 5.63 15.77 -30.27
C ARG A 604 7.16 15.79 -30.26
N GLN A 605 7.77 14.93 -29.44
CA GLN A 605 9.22 14.81 -29.33
C GLN A 605 9.81 13.83 -30.34
N ALA A 606 8.99 12.95 -30.93
CA ALA A 606 9.42 11.95 -31.89
C ALA A 606 9.70 12.52 -33.30
N ALA A 607 10.74 12.00 -33.95
CA ALA A 607 11.14 12.25 -35.34
C ALA A 607 10.21 11.58 -36.35
N SER A 608 9.58 10.47 -35.95
CA SER A 608 8.87 9.57 -36.85
C SER A 608 7.70 8.88 -36.14
N ARG A 609 6.80 8.28 -36.92
CA ARG A 609 5.70 7.47 -36.38
C ARG A 609 6.21 6.24 -35.60
N SER A 610 7.33 5.66 -36.03
CA SER A 610 7.95 4.51 -35.36
C SER A 610 8.46 4.92 -33.98
N GLU A 611 9.19 6.03 -33.90
CA GLU A 611 9.68 6.56 -32.62
C GLU A 611 8.52 7.00 -31.72
N ALA A 612 7.47 7.61 -32.28
CA ALA A 612 6.27 7.95 -31.51
C ALA A 612 5.57 6.71 -30.90
N ALA A 613 5.63 5.55 -31.58
CA ALA A 613 5.14 4.30 -31.03
C ALA A 613 6.07 3.74 -29.94
N THR A 614 7.39 3.86 -30.10
CA THR A 614 8.38 3.50 -29.06
C THR A 614 8.19 4.34 -27.80
N LEU A 615 8.02 5.66 -27.92
CA LEU A 615 7.81 6.54 -26.77
C LEU A 615 6.44 6.30 -26.10
N ASP A 616 5.39 6.02 -26.87
CA ASP A 616 4.09 5.62 -26.32
C ASP A 616 4.17 4.31 -25.52
N TYR A 617 4.89 3.31 -26.04
CA TYR A 617 5.15 2.08 -25.32
C TYR A 617 5.97 2.34 -24.05
N ASN A 618 7.05 3.13 -24.11
CA ASN A 618 7.90 3.43 -22.96
C ASN A 618 7.14 4.13 -21.83
N LEU A 619 6.26 5.08 -22.20
CA LEU A 619 5.38 5.78 -21.26
C LEU A 619 4.37 4.82 -20.61
N LYS A 620 3.70 3.99 -21.43
CA LYS A 620 2.68 3.05 -20.93
C LYS A 620 3.28 1.92 -20.12
N SER A 621 4.44 1.41 -20.53
CA SER A 621 5.16 0.38 -19.77
C SER A 621 5.55 0.95 -18.42
N LEU A 622 6.14 2.15 -18.36
CA LEU A 622 6.55 2.79 -17.10
C LEU A 622 5.44 2.74 -16.04
N VAL A 623 4.22 3.17 -16.40
CA VAL A 623 3.06 3.25 -15.47
C VAL A 623 2.29 1.94 -15.29
N THR A 624 2.71 0.82 -15.89
CA THR A 624 2.06 -0.49 -15.77
C THR A 624 3.06 -1.63 -15.53
N LEU A 625 3.90 -1.99 -16.49
CA LEU A 625 4.93 -3.03 -16.35
C LEU A 625 6.21 -2.54 -15.65
N TRP A 626 6.39 -1.23 -15.61
CA TRP A 626 7.66 -0.53 -15.52
C TRP A 626 8.54 -0.82 -16.76
N GLU A 627 9.22 -1.97 -16.76
CA GLU A 627 10.02 -2.50 -17.87
C GLU A 627 9.74 -4.01 -18.03
N SER A 628 9.78 -4.51 -19.26
CA SER A 628 9.41 -5.89 -19.62
C SER A 628 10.27 -6.95 -18.92
N GLY A 629 11.57 -6.67 -18.75
CA GLY A 629 12.57 -7.47 -18.05
C GLY A 629 12.61 -7.27 -16.53
N ALA A 630 11.76 -6.41 -15.97
CA ALA A 630 11.67 -6.14 -14.53
C ALA A 630 10.37 -6.69 -13.90
N PRO A 631 10.25 -8.02 -13.70
CA PRO A 631 9.04 -8.62 -13.16
C PRO A 631 8.58 -8.08 -11.80
N GLY A 632 9.54 -7.69 -10.95
CA GLY A 632 9.27 -7.19 -9.60
C GLY A 632 8.73 -5.75 -9.53
N LEU A 633 8.68 -5.03 -10.66
CA LEU A 633 8.29 -3.62 -10.71
C LEU A 633 6.91 -3.39 -11.35
N GLN A 634 6.16 -4.45 -11.64
CA GLN A 634 4.80 -4.30 -12.16
C GLN A 634 3.95 -3.43 -11.21
N ASP A 635 3.28 -2.44 -11.78
CA ASP A 635 2.43 -1.42 -11.17
C ASP A 635 3.15 -0.53 -10.14
N TYR A 636 4.49 -0.55 -10.09
CA TYR A 636 5.26 0.33 -9.19
C TYR A 636 4.97 1.80 -9.45
N ALA A 637 4.78 2.21 -10.71
CA ALA A 637 4.51 3.60 -11.08
C ALA A 637 3.07 3.84 -11.54
N ARG A 638 2.13 3.05 -10.99
CA ARG A 638 0.70 3.19 -11.27
C ARG A 638 0.19 4.62 -11.02
N ARG A 639 -0.77 5.04 -11.85
CA ARG A 639 -1.37 6.38 -11.80
C ARG A 639 -2.88 6.29 -11.93
N GLU A 640 -3.63 7.04 -11.14
CA GLU A 640 -5.05 7.24 -11.39
C GLU A 640 -5.24 8.36 -12.40
N PHE A 641 -5.02 8.05 -13.68
CA PHE A 641 -5.23 8.95 -14.82
C PHE A 641 -6.40 8.50 -15.70
N ASN A 642 -7.12 9.47 -16.26
CA ASN A 642 -8.09 9.22 -17.31
C ASN A 642 -7.43 8.46 -18.47
N GLY A 643 -8.10 7.41 -18.95
CA GLY A 643 -7.58 6.50 -19.96
C GLY A 643 -6.79 5.33 -19.37
N LEU A 644 -6.02 5.53 -18.30
CA LEU A 644 -5.37 4.43 -17.58
C LEU A 644 -6.38 3.70 -16.69
N VAL A 645 -7.17 4.43 -15.90
CA VAL A 645 -8.23 3.86 -15.04
C VAL A 645 -9.25 3.11 -15.87
N GLY A 646 -9.88 3.76 -16.85
CA GLY A 646 -10.88 3.12 -17.70
C GLY A 646 -10.30 2.11 -18.70
N GLY A 647 -9.09 2.35 -19.21
CA GLY A 647 -8.51 1.58 -20.30
C GLY A 647 -7.69 0.36 -19.88
N TYR A 648 -7.15 0.34 -18.66
CA TYR A 648 -6.31 -0.72 -18.11
C TYR A 648 -6.91 -1.32 -16.84
N TYR A 649 -7.04 -0.53 -15.76
CA TYR A 649 -7.48 -1.04 -14.46
C TYR A 649 -8.89 -1.62 -14.49
N ALA A 650 -9.85 -0.89 -15.08
CA ALA A 650 -11.21 -1.38 -15.24
C ALA A 650 -11.28 -2.65 -16.09
N LYS A 651 -10.41 -2.79 -17.10
CA LYS A 651 -10.36 -4.03 -17.91
C LYS A 651 -9.85 -5.21 -17.10
N ARG A 652 -8.82 -5.02 -16.24
CA ARG A 652 -8.31 -6.08 -15.36
C ARG A 652 -9.43 -6.59 -14.42
N TRP A 653 -10.09 -5.68 -13.72
CA TRP A 653 -11.19 -6.04 -12.81
C TRP A 653 -12.37 -6.71 -13.54
N ALA A 654 -12.74 -6.21 -14.71
CA ALA A 654 -13.79 -6.84 -15.52
C ALA A 654 -13.41 -8.26 -16.00
N MET A 655 -12.14 -8.50 -16.35
CA MET A 655 -11.65 -9.85 -16.67
C MET A 655 -11.74 -10.77 -15.46
N PHE A 656 -11.30 -10.28 -14.29
CA PHE A 656 -11.31 -11.03 -13.05
C PHE A 656 -12.73 -11.43 -12.61
N PHE A 657 -13.67 -10.47 -12.55
CA PHE A 657 -15.04 -10.74 -12.14
C PHE A 657 -15.78 -11.67 -13.09
N ARG A 658 -15.53 -11.59 -14.41
CA ARG A 658 -16.11 -12.56 -15.37
C ARG A 658 -15.60 -13.97 -15.14
N GLU A 659 -14.33 -14.14 -14.76
CA GLU A 659 -13.78 -15.45 -14.47
C GLU A 659 -14.38 -16.04 -13.19
N LEU A 660 -14.53 -15.22 -12.15
CA LEU A 660 -15.25 -15.59 -10.93
C LEU A 660 -16.72 -15.95 -11.21
N GLU A 661 -17.41 -15.18 -12.03
CA GLU A 661 -18.80 -15.46 -12.42
C GLU A 661 -18.93 -16.82 -13.12
N ARG A 662 -18.02 -17.12 -14.07
CA ARG A 662 -17.96 -18.43 -14.74
C ARG A 662 -17.66 -19.58 -13.77
N ALA A 663 -16.79 -19.36 -12.81
CA ALA A 663 -16.48 -20.33 -11.77
C ALA A 663 -17.72 -20.64 -10.91
N LEU A 664 -18.49 -19.60 -10.52
CA LEU A 664 -19.76 -19.77 -9.80
C LEU A 664 -20.81 -20.51 -10.63
N GLU A 665 -20.89 -20.24 -11.93
CA GLU A 665 -21.84 -20.87 -12.85
C GLU A 665 -21.59 -22.35 -13.07
N ASN A 666 -20.32 -22.72 -13.25
CA ASN A 666 -19.92 -24.08 -13.60
C ASN A 666 -19.57 -24.94 -12.37
N GLY A 667 -19.46 -24.33 -11.19
CA GLY A 667 -18.99 -25.01 -9.98
C GLY A 667 -17.52 -25.44 -10.07
N THR A 668 -16.71 -24.72 -10.85
CA THR A 668 -15.28 -25.01 -11.08
C THR A 668 -14.38 -24.00 -10.38
N GLU A 669 -13.08 -24.28 -10.30
CA GLU A 669 -12.09 -23.27 -9.90
C GLU A 669 -11.91 -22.19 -10.99
N PRO A 670 -11.68 -20.92 -10.63
CA PRO A 670 -11.39 -19.86 -11.60
C PRO A 670 -10.02 -20.04 -12.24
N LYS A 671 -9.91 -19.75 -13.54
CA LYS A 671 -8.64 -19.83 -14.29
C LYS A 671 -7.71 -18.67 -13.95
N ARG A 672 -6.41 -18.97 -13.85
CA ARG A 672 -5.34 -17.97 -13.68
C ARG A 672 -5.36 -16.96 -14.83
N ILE A 673 -5.23 -15.69 -14.47
CA ILE A 673 -4.97 -14.59 -15.42
C ILE A 673 -3.50 -14.17 -15.28
N ASP A 674 -2.80 -14.03 -16.40
CA ASP A 674 -1.45 -13.45 -16.44
C ASP A 674 -1.55 -11.93 -16.57
N TRP A 675 -1.41 -11.23 -15.44
CA TRP A 675 -1.53 -9.76 -15.40
C TRP A 675 -0.39 -9.04 -16.13
N ARG A 676 0.80 -9.63 -16.22
CA ARG A 676 1.92 -9.07 -17.01
C ARG A 676 1.60 -9.11 -18.49
N ASP A 677 1.12 -10.24 -18.98
CA ASP A 677 0.71 -10.39 -20.38
C ASP A 677 -0.48 -9.47 -20.74
N VAL A 678 -1.40 -9.22 -19.80
CA VAL A 678 -2.44 -8.18 -19.96
C VAL A 678 -1.82 -6.78 -20.08
N ALA A 679 -0.86 -6.43 -19.21
CA ALA A 679 -0.18 -5.14 -19.24
C ALA A 679 0.63 -4.92 -20.52
N GLU A 680 1.38 -5.94 -20.95
CA GLU A 680 2.19 -5.95 -22.18
C GLU A 680 1.33 -5.67 -23.41
N ARG A 681 0.23 -6.41 -23.56
CA ARG A 681 -0.73 -6.18 -24.66
C ARG A 681 -1.32 -4.78 -24.61
N TRP A 682 -1.66 -4.30 -23.41
CA TRP A 682 -2.24 -2.96 -23.27
C TRP A 682 -1.24 -1.86 -23.66
N ALA A 683 0.01 -1.98 -23.20
CA ALA A 683 1.08 -1.03 -23.53
C ALA A 683 1.34 -0.99 -25.05
N ARG A 684 1.27 -2.14 -25.74
CA ARG A 684 1.47 -2.24 -27.20
C ARG A 684 0.25 -1.90 -28.05
N ALA A 685 -0.95 -1.76 -27.48
CA ALA A 685 -2.20 -1.63 -28.23
C ALA A 685 -2.33 -0.35 -29.09
N GLY A 686 -1.34 0.56 -29.09
CA GLY A 686 -1.34 1.80 -29.90
C GLY A 686 -2.50 2.76 -29.61
N THR A 687 -3.27 2.52 -28.55
CA THR A 687 -4.47 3.28 -28.20
C THR A 687 -4.10 4.70 -27.81
N ARG A 688 -4.83 5.69 -28.36
CA ARG A 688 -4.69 7.12 -28.04
C ARG A 688 -5.82 7.57 -27.12
N TYR A 689 -5.47 8.30 -26.07
CA TYR A 689 -6.41 8.84 -25.09
C TYR A 689 -6.62 10.34 -25.28
N ALA A 690 -7.66 10.89 -24.63
CA ALA A 690 -7.94 12.32 -24.66
C ALA A 690 -6.81 13.10 -23.98
N ALA A 691 -6.34 14.15 -24.65
CA ALA A 691 -5.26 15.02 -24.17
C ALA A 691 -5.76 16.38 -23.68
N GLU A 692 -7.07 16.60 -23.75
CA GLU A 692 -7.77 17.80 -23.29
C GLU A 692 -8.90 17.39 -22.34
N PRO A 693 -9.13 18.16 -21.26
CA PRO A 693 -10.18 17.86 -20.30
C PRO A 693 -11.57 17.96 -20.92
N ARG A 694 -12.51 17.12 -20.47
CA ARG A 694 -13.91 17.11 -20.88
C ARG A 694 -14.83 16.84 -19.71
N GLY A 695 -16.00 17.47 -19.72
CA GLY A 695 -17.01 17.34 -18.67
C GLY A 695 -16.94 18.47 -17.65
N ASP A 696 -17.66 18.29 -16.54
CA ASP A 696 -17.78 19.27 -15.46
C ASP A 696 -17.38 18.59 -14.15
N ALA A 697 -16.23 19.00 -13.60
CA ALA A 697 -15.66 18.46 -12.38
C ALA A 697 -16.64 18.56 -11.20
N TYR A 698 -17.37 19.68 -11.09
CA TYR A 698 -18.31 19.90 -10.00
C TYR A 698 -19.48 18.92 -10.06
N ARG A 699 -20.09 18.75 -11.24
CA ARG A 699 -21.21 17.82 -11.42
C ARG A 699 -20.79 16.36 -11.20
N LEU A 700 -19.59 15.97 -11.62
CA LEU A 700 -19.11 14.61 -11.38
C LEU A 700 -18.74 14.39 -9.90
N ALA A 701 -18.15 15.38 -9.23
CA ALA A 701 -17.91 15.33 -7.80
C ALA A 701 -19.20 15.29 -6.97
N GLU A 702 -20.24 16.02 -7.38
CA GLU A 702 -21.59 15.91 -6.79
C GLU A 702 -22.15 14.50 -6.98
N ARG A 703 -21.96 13.89 -8.16
CA ARG A 703 -22.34 12.48 -8.37
C ARG A 703 -21.59 11.55 -7.43
N VAL A 704 -20.29 11.75 -7.18
CA VAL A 704 -19.53 10.98 -6.17
C VAL A 704 -20.16 11.16 -4.80
N ALA A 705 -20.47 12.41 -4.42
CA ALA A 705 -21.05 12.73 -3.14
C ALA A 705 -22.43 12.09 -2.88
N LEU A 706 -23.22 11.89 -3.93
CA LEU A 706 -24.57 11.33 -3.86
C LEU A 706 -24.65 9.79 -3.86
N GLU A 707 -23.54 9.08 -4.03
CA GLU A 707 -23.52 7.61 -3.97
C GLU A 707 -23.34 7.13 -2.52
N PRO A 708 -24.40 6.70 -1.80
CA PRO A 708 -24.25 6.13 -0.47
C PRO A 708 -23.58 4.76 -0.52
N ALA A 709 -22.62 4.52 0.38
CA ALA A 709 -22.21 3.17 0.75
C ALA A 709 -23.10 2.67 1.90
N GLY A 710 -23.47 1.39 1.87
CA GLY A 710 -24.39 0.81 2.85
C GLY A 710 -24.01 -0.63 3.19
N ALA A 711 -24.19 -1.00 4.45
CA ALA A 711 -24.00 -2.37 4.94
C ALA A 711 -25.20 -2.83 5.77
N LEU A 712 -25.47 -4.15 5.74
CA LEU A 712 -26.51 -4.78 6.55
C LEU A 712 -25.88 -5.86 7.42
N ALA A 713 -26.24 -5.88 8.70
CA ALA A 713 -26.01 -6.99 9.62
C ALA A 713 -27.34 -7.58 10.07
N LEU A 714 -27.36 -8.87 10.39
CA LEU A 714 -28.54 -9.58 10.90
C LEU A 714 -28.14 -10.42 12.12
N ALA A 715 -28.85 -10.26 13.23
CA ALA A 715 -28.61 -10.96 14.48
C ALA A 715 -29.90 -11.51 15.08
N THR A 716 -29.81 -12.59 15.83
CA THR A 716 -30.92 -13.15 16.63
C THR A 716 -30.56 -13.08 18.11
N ASP A 717 -31.55 -12.83 18.98
CA ASP A 717 -31.35 -12.81 20.44
C ASP A 717 -31.00 -14.20 20.99
N ARG A 718 -31.53 -15.24 20.34
CA ARG A 718 -31.23 -16.65 20.59
C ARG A 718 -31.08 -17.40 19.29
N LYS A 719 -30.35 -18.49 19.33
CA LYS A 719 -30.08 -19.39 18.22
C LYS A 719 -30.91 -20.68 18.28
N GLY A 720 -31.53 -20.98 19.43
CA GLY A 720 -32.47 -22.09 19.60
C GLY A 720 -33.90 -21.64 19.89
N VAL A 721 -34.90 -22.28 19.28
CA VAL A 721 -36.34 -22.01 19.51
C VAL A 721 -37.15 -23.30 19.58
N ALA A 722 -37.95 -23.50 20.63
CA ALA A 722 -38.87 -24.65 20.67
C ALA A 722 -40.00 -24.52 19.62
N PRO A 723 -40.67 -25.60 19.21
CA PRO A 723 -41.83 -25.52 18.31
C PRO A 723 -42.93 -24.66 18.92
N GLY A 724 -43.48 -23.71 18.15
CA GLY A 724 -44.40 -22.68 18.65
C GLY A 724 -43.74 -21.55 19.47
N GLY A 725 -42.43 -21.62 19.73
CA GLY A 725 -41.64 -20.58 20.38
C GLY A 725 -41.26 -19.45 19.43
N SER A 726 -40.76 -18.34 19.99
CA SER A 726 -40.38 -17.16 19.21
C SER A 726 -38.99 -16.64 19.56
N VAL A 727 -38.32 -16.05 18.56
CA VAL A 727 -37.05 -15.32 18.71
C VAL A 727 -37.18 -13.90 18.16
N LEU A 728 -36.36 -13.00 18.68
CA LEU A 728 -36.23 -11.64 18.18
C LEU A 728 -35.08 -11.57 17.18
N VAL A 729 -35.38 -11.16 15.96
CA VAL A 729 -34.41 -10.95 14.88
C VAL A 729 -34.21 -9.47 14.69
N THR A 730 -32.97 -8.99 14.73
CA THR A 730 -32.59 -7.60 14.52
C THR A 730 -31.76 -7.46 13.26
N ALA A 731 -32.25 -6.65 12.31
CA ALA A 731 -31.48 -6.20 11.16
C ALA A 731 -30.95 -4.78 11.44
N THR A 732 -29.66 -4.56 11.19
CA THR A 732 -28.99 -3.26 11.36
C THR A 732 -28.38 -2.83 10.04
N PHE A 733 -28.95 -1.80 9.43
CA PHE A 733 -28.35 -1.11 8.30
C PHE A 733 -27.43 0.00 8.81
N THR A 734 -26.23 0.09 8.25
CA THR A 734 -25.29 1.20 8.47
C THR A 734 -25.16 2.00 7.18
N ASN A 735 -25.49 3.29 7.23
CA ASN A 735 -25.14 4.22 6.17
C ASN A 735 -23.66 4.57 6.30
N GLU A 736 -22.83 3.99 5.45
CA GLU A 736 -21.38 4.20 5.43
C GLU A 736 -20.99 5.52 4.74
N SER A 737 -21.94 6.23 4.11
CA SER A 737 -21.67 7.58 3.62
C SER A 737 -21.58 8.57 4.77
N ALA A 738 -20.55 9.41 4.75
CA ALA A 738 -20.41 10.51 5.69
C ALA A 738 -21.17 11.79 5.27
N ILE A 739 -21.80 11.79 4.09
CA ILE A 739 -22.28 13.01 3.45
C ILE A 739 -23.72 12.92 2.95
N SER A 740 -24.16 11.75 2.48
CA SER A 740 -25.48 11.56 1.88
C SER A 740 -26.35 10.64 2.73
N PRO A 741 -27.60 11.05 3.04
CA PRO A 741 -28.56 10.19 3.72
C PRO A 741 -28.98 9.05 2.78
N ALA A 742 -29.16 7.86 3.35
CA ALA A 742 -29.87 6.78 2.68
C ALA A 742 -31.37 6.99 2.91
N ARG A 743 -32.12 7.24 1.84
CA ARG A 743 -33.56 7.55 1.91
C ARG A 743 -34.39 6.29 1.74
N ASP A 744 -35.63 6.28 2.22
CA ASP A 744 -36.55 5.14 2.05
C ASP A 744 -35.90 3.80 2.49
N VAL A 745 -35.22 3.76 3.65
CA VAL A 745 -34.56 2.52 4.11
C VAL A 745 -35.63 1.53 4.50
N ARG A 746 -35.77 0.49 3.68
CA ARG A 746 -36.80 -0.54 3.85
C ARG A 746 -36.16 -1.86 4.12
N PHE A 747 -36.53 -2.44 5.25
CA PHE A 747 -36.09 -3.76 5.60
C PHE A 747 -37.12 -4.81 5.22
N ARG A 748 -36.62 -5.98 4.84
CA ARG A 748 -37.43 -7.18 4.71
C ARG A 748 -36.68 -8.32 5.35
N LEU A 749 -37.41 -9.09 6.15
CA LEU A 749 -36.95 -10.37 6.64
C LEU A 749 -37.76 -11.46 5.96
N SER A 750 -37.07 -12.39 5.32
CA SER A 750 -37.67 -13.63 4.81
C SER A 750 -37.29 -14.79 5.72
N ALA A 751 -38.27 -15.63 6.05
CA ALA A 751 -38.08 -16.89 6.75
C ALA A 751 -38.72 -18.03 5.93
N PRO A 752 -38.43 -19.31 6.23
CA PRO A 752 -39.00 -20.43 5.49
C PRO A 752 -40.52 -20.51 5.63
N ARG A 753 -41.17 -21.17 4.66
CA ARG A 753 -42.63 -21.34 4.65
C ARG A 753 -43.13 -21.97 5.96
N GLY A 754 -44.14 -21.35 6.57
CA GLY A 754 -44.75 -21.79 7.83
C GLY A 754 -44.27 -21.03 9.06
N TYR A 755 -43.12 -20.36 9.00
CA TYR A 755 -42.66 -19.47 10.07
C TYR A 755 -43.47 -18.17 10.03
N ASP A 756 -43.99 -17.77 11.18
CA ASP A 756 -44.74 -16.53 11.32
C ASP A 756 -43.75 -15.40 11.64
N VAL A 757 -43.62 -14.43 10.72
CA VAL A 757 -42.72 -13.29 10.85
C VAL A 757 -43.57 -12.06 11.14
N ARG A 758 -43.53 -11.57 12.37
CA ARG A 758 -44.28 -10.39 12.80
C ARG A 758 -43.31 -9.24 13.06
N PRO A 759 -43.48 -8.07 12.41
CA PRO A 759 -42.75 -6.87 12.80
C PRO A 759 -42.95 -6.57 14.28
N ALA A 760 -41.86 -6.31 15.01
CA ALA A 760 -41.90 -6.03 16.45
C ALA A 760 -41.69 -4.54 16.71
N ALA A 761 -40.59 -3.99 16.19
CA ALA A 761 -40.26 -2.57 16.24
C ALA A 761 -39.31 -2.24 15.08
N GLY A 762 -39.40 -1.03 14.55
CA GLY A 762 -38.52 -0.58 13.48
C GLY A 762 -39.12 0.63 12.80
N SER A 763 -38.27 1.37 12.11
CA SER A 763 -38.67 2.53 11.34
C SER A 763 -38.27 2.34 9.88
N ASP A 764 -39.24 2.38 8.96
CA ASP A 764 -39.00 2.56 7.53
C ASP A 764 -38.62 4.03 7.26
N ASP A 765 -37.57 4.50 7.95
CA ASP A 765 -37.14 5.90 7.97
C ASP A 765 -35.80 6.05 7.25
N ASP A 766 -35.44 7.30 6.96
CA ASP A 766 -34.15 7.61 6.38
C ASP A 766 -33.01 7.35 7.38
N ALA A 767 -31.89 6.83 6.90
CA ALA A 767 -30.65 6.76 7.67
C ALA A 767 -29.75 7.93 7.29
N GLU A 768 -29.64 8.91 8.19
CA GLU A 768 -28.73 10.04 8.04
C GLU A 768 -27.27 9.58 7.92
N PRO A 769 -26.36 10.41 7.37
CA PRO A 769 -24.96 10.04 7.17
C PRO A 769 -24.28 9.49 8.44
N GLY A 770 -23.58 8.36 8.30
CA GLY A 770 -22.90 7.67 9.40
C GLY A 770 -23.84 7.08 10.47
N LYS A 771 -25.16 7.10 10.26
CA LYS A 771 -26.14 6.54 11.21
C LYS A 771 -26.60 5.15 10.80
N THR A 772 -27.14 4.46 11.79
CA THR A 772 -27.77 3.17 11.59
C THR A 772 -29.29 3.29 11.59
N ALA A 773 -29.93 2.44 10.81
CA ALA A 773 -31.35 2.15 10.93
C ALA A 773 -31.50 0.69 11.34
N THR A 774 -32.51 0.40 12.16
CA THR A 774 -32.77 -0.97 12.62
C THR A 774 -34.22 -1.35 12.40
N ALA A 775 -34.44 -2.62 12.11
CA ALA A 775 -35.74 -3.23 12.12
C ALA A 775 -35.68 -4.56 12.85
N THR A 776 -36.73 -4.86 13.59
CA THR A 776 -36.84 -6.07 14.39
C THR A 776 -38.13 -6.81 14.07
N TRP A 777 -38.02 -8.13 14.05
CA TRP A 777 -39.16 -9.03 13.88
C TRP A 777 -39.15 -10.08 14.97
N THR A 778 -40.34 -10.40 15.47
CA THR A 778 -40.57 -11.65 16.16
C THR A 778 -40.78 -12.74 15.12
N VAL A 779 -39.92 -13.74 15.12
CA VAL A 779 -40.06 -14.93 14.26
C VAL A 779 -40.51 -16.09 15.13
N THR A 780 -41.72 -16.59 14.87
CA THR A 780 -42.32 -17.72 15.58
C THR A 780 -42.22 -18.98 14.73
N ALA A 781 -41.64 -20.04 15.29
CA ALA A 781 -41.59 -21.33 14.65
C ALA A 781 -42.99 -21.98 14.63
N PRO A 782 -43.38 -22.71 13.56
CA PRO A 782 -44.61 -23.51 13.56
C PRO A 782 -44.69 -24.45 14.77
N ARG A 783 -45.90 -24.76 15.25
CA ARG A 783 -46.07 -25.73 16.34
C ARG A 783 -45.69 -27.15 15.94
N ASP A 784 -45.81 -27.45 14.66
CA ASP A 784 -45.39 -28.66 13.97
C ASP A 784 -44.00 -28.51 13.33
N ALA A 785 -43.22 -27.48 13.71
CA ALA A 785 -41.86 -27.33 13.22
C ALA A 785 -41.03 -28.55 13.65
N GLU A 786 -40.45 -29.21 12.66
CA GLU A 786 -39.61 -30.39 12.87
C GLU A 786 -38.43 -30.03 13.79
N PRO A 787 -38.29 -30.67 14.97
CA PRO A 787 -37.10 -30.54 15.80
C PRO A 787 -35.86 -30.80 14.97
N GLY A 788 -34.83 -29.96 15.14
CA GLY A 788 -33.54 -30.03 14.47
C GLY A 788 -33.48 -29.36 13.10
N ALA A 789 -34.60 -28.84 12.60
CA ALA A 789 -34.59 -27.97 11.42
C ALA A 789 -33.74 -26.71 11.67
N LEU A 790 -33.02 -26.27 10.63
CA LEU A 790 -32.22 -25.04 10.62
C LEU A 790 -32.77 -24.03 9.61
N PRO A 791 -33.91 -23.40 9.87
CA PRO A 791 -34.40 -22.31 9.03
C PRO A 791 -33.34 -21.21 8.85
N GLY A 792 -33.11 -20.85 7.58
CA GLY A 792 -32.35 -19.65 7.22
C GLY A 792 -33.25 -18.41 7.29
N LEU A 793 -32.71 -17.34 7.85
CA LEU A 793 -33.34 -16.03 7.93
C LEU A 793 -32.57 -15.07 7.04
N ASP A 794 -33.23 -14.55 6.02
CA ASP A 794 -32.62 -13.67 5.03
C ASP A 794 -33.12 -12.24 5.24
N GLY A 795 -32.22 -11.39 5.74
CA GLY A 795 -32.41 -9.96 5.85
C GLY A 795 -32.02 -9.29 4.55
N THR A 796 -32.90 -8.44 4.03
CA THR A 796 -32.56 -7.51 2.96
C THR A 796 -32.90 -6.10 3.38
N VAL A 797 -32.06 -5.17 3.01
CA VAL A 797 -32.35 -3.74 3.13
C VAL A 797 -32.20 -3.13 1.76
N SER A 798 -33.18 -2.33 1.37
CA SER A 798 -33.11 -1.48 0.19
C SER A 798 -33.22 -0.03 0.61
N TRP A 799 -32.48 0.84 -0.06
CA TRP A 799 -32.57 2.27 0.17
C TRP A 799 -32.46 3.01 -1.17
N ARG A 800 -32.87 4.27 -1.17
CA ARG A 800 -32.67 5.18 -2.29
C ARG A 800 -31.41 6.02 -2.08
N THR A 801 -30.62 6.11 -3.13
CA THR A 801 -29.49 7.04 -3.21
C THR A 801 -29.99 8.47 -3.30
N GLY A 802 -29.08 9.44 -3.17
CA GLY A 802 -29.42 10.86 -3.38
C GLY A 802 -29.94 11.16 -4.79
N LYS A 803 -29.74 10.26 -5.76
CA LYS A 803 -30.26 10.33 -7.13
C LYS A 803 -31.62 9.63 -7.32
N GLY A 804 -32.14 9.00 -6.27
CA GLY A 804 -33.38 8.21 -6.33
C GLY A 804 -33.21 6.78 -6.87
N GLU A 805 -31.97 6.35 -7.14
CA GLU A 805 -31.67 4.97 -7.55
C GLU A 805 -31.83 4.02 -6.36
N SER A 806 -32.31 2.79 -6.59
CA SER A 806 -32.48 1.81 -5.53
C SER A 806 -31.22 0.96 -5.37
N GLU A 807 -30.65 1.01 -4.18
CA GLU A 807 -29.55 0.15 -3.75
C GLU A 807 -30.07 -0.93 -2.80
N ARG A 808 -29.30 -2.02 -2.62
CA ARG A 808 -29.62 -3.05 -1.63
C ARG A 808 -28.42 -3.79 -1.05
N ALA A 809 -28.54 -4.17 0.21
CA ALA A 809 -27.64 -5.07 0.92
C ALA A 809 -28.43 -6.24 1.51
N SER A 810 -27.74 -7.35 1.76
CA SER A 810 -28.32 -8.57 2.31
C SER A 810 -27.43 -9.15 3.39
N ALA A 811 -28.05 -9.78 4.39
CA ALA A 811 -27.40 -10.47 5.49
C ALA A 811 -28.20 -11.73 5.83
N HIS A 812 -27.52 -12.75 6.34
CA HIS A 812 -28.10 -14.06 6.62
C HIS A 812 -27.85 -14.45 8.07
N ALA A 813 -28.85 -15.05 8.71
CA ALA A 813 -28.76 -15.62 10.05
C ALA A 813 -29.44 -17.00 10.09
N LEU A 814 -28.98 -17.85 10.99
CA LEU A 814 -29.56 -19.18 11.21
C LEU A 814 -30.24 -19.26 12.56
N LEU A 815 -31.29 -20.07 12.62
CA LEU A 815 -32.04 -20.42 13.82
C LEU A 815 -32.23 -21.94 13.86
N MET A 816 -32.15 -22.56 15.03
CA MET A 816 -32.40 -23.99 15.24
C MET A 816 -33.73 -24.23 15.94
N VAL A 817 -34.55 -25.13 15.40
CA VAL A 817 -35.75 -25.62 16.08
C VAL A 817 -35.36 -26.67 17.12
N GLY A 818 -35.60 -26.37 18.40
CA GLY A 818 -35.43 -27.30 19.51
C GLY A 818 -36.51 -28.38 19.56
N GLY A 819 -36.34 -29.37 20.42
CA GLY A 819 -37.28 -30.45 20.70
C GLY A 819 -36.70 -31.47 21.68
N THR A 820 -37.34 -32.62 21.86
CA THR A 820 -36.86 -33.63 22.80
C THR A 820 -35.66 -34.40 22.23
N THR A 821 -34.52 -34.35 22.93
CA THR A 821 -33.36 -35.25 22.74
C THR A 821 -33.40 -36.51 23.63
N ALA A 822 -34.37 -36.58 24.55
CA ALA A 822 -34.44 -37.52 25.68
C ALA A 822 -34.92 -38.94 25.35
N GLY A 823 -34.46 -39.52 24.25
CA GLY A 823 -34.61 -40.96 24.00
C GLY A 823 -33.31 -41.69 24.37
N GLU A 824 -33.41 -42.81 25.10
CA GLU A 824 -32.24 -43.67 25.36
C GLU A 824 -31.47 -43.95 24.05
N PRO A 825 -30.13 -43.92 24.06
CA PRO A 825 -29.24 -43.83 25.23
C PRO A 825 -28.86 -42.40 25.68
N TYR A 826 -29.40 -41.33 25.06
CA TYR A 826 -28.88 -39.96 25.26
C TYR A 826 -29.50 -39.19 26.43
N ARG A 827 -28.64 -38.50 27.18
CA ARG A 827 -28.98 -37.49 28.21
C ARG A 827 -28.50 -36.10 27.78
N THR A 828 -28.95 -35.05 28.47
CA THR A 828 -28.51 -33.66 28.21
C THR A 828 -28.06 -32.97 29.48
N ALA A 829 -27.01 -32.16 29.39
CA ALA A 829 -26.56 -31.25 30.44
C ALA A 829 -26.15 -29.90 29.82
N ALA A 830 -26.34 -28.80 30.54
CA ALA A 830 -25.88 -27.48 30.13
C ALA A 830 -25.62 -26.59 31.34
N SER A 831 -24.55 -25.79 31.27
CA SER A 831 -24.26 -24.72 32.24
C SER A 831 -24.74 -23.34 31.78
N THR A 832 -25.28 -23.23 30.56
CA THR A 832 -25.91 -22.02 29.99
C THR A 832 -27.28 -22.33 29.39
N ASN A 833 -28.03 -21.30 28.98
CA ASN A 833 -29.26 -21.51 28.23
C ASN A 833 -28.95 -22.28 26.94
N ALA A 834 -29.68 -23.37 26.72
CA ALA A 834 -29.49 -24.23 25.58
C ALA A 834 -30.82 -24.76 25.03
N ALA A 835 -30.89 -24.95 23.73
CA ALA A 835 -31.90 -25.75 23.05
C ALA A 835 -31.23 -26.98 22.46
N PHE A 836 -31.93 -28.10 22.54
CA PHE A 836 -31.47 -29.38 21.99
C PHE A 836 -32.49 -29.87 20.97
N ALA A 837 -32.06 -30.68 20.01
CA ALA A 837 -32.96 -31.34 19.07
C ALA A 837 -32.41 -32.65 18.55
N ARG A 838 -33.30 -33.56 18.13
CA ARG A 838 -32.93 -34.79 17.42
C ARG A 838 -33.85 -35.03 16.22
N THR A 839 -33.27 -35.27 15.05
CA THR A 839 -33.98 -35.59 13.79
C THR A 839 -33.31 -36.79 13.14
N GLY A 840 -33.93 -37.97 13.23
CA GLY A 840 -33.27 -39.22 12.84
C GLY A 840 -31.94 -39.39 13.59
N ASP A 841 -30.83 -39.42 12.84
CA ASP A 841 -29.47 -39.56 13.36
C ASP A 841 -28.76 -38.21 13.57
N THR A 842 -29.44 -37.08 13.37
CA THR A 842 -28.86 -35.74 13.59
C THR A 842 -29.24 -35.23 14.97
N ILE A 843 -28.25 -34.72 15.72
CA ILE A 843 -28.42 -34.09 17.03
C ILE A 843 -28.02 -32.62 16.91
N GLY A 844 -28.89 -31.71 17.32
CA GLY A 844 -28.64 -30.27 17.30
C GLY A 844 -28.50 -29.71 18.71
N ILE A 845 -27.55 -28.80 18.89
CA ILE A 845 -27.35 -28.05 20.13
C ILE A 845 -27.20 -26.57 19.76
N ALA A 846 -28.03 -25.72 20.33
CA ALA A 846 -27.87 -24.27 20.27
C ALA A 846 -27.66 -23.77 21.70
N ALA A 847 -26.52 -23.15 21.99
CA ALA A 847 -26.14 -22.76 23.35
C ALA A 847 -25.18 -21.57 23.38
N GLY A 848 -25.18 -20.86 24.51
CA GLY A 848 -24.18 -19.85 24.86
C GLY A 848 -22.93 -20.46 25.50
N GLY A 849 -22.10 -19.61 26.10
CA GLY A 849 -20.92 -20.02 26.88
C GLY A 849 -19.80 -18.98 26.80
N GLU A 850 -19.31 -18.51 27.94
CA GLU A 850 -18.21 -17.55 27.98
C GLU A 850 -16.88 -18.19 27.55
N ASP A 851 -16.58 -19.39 28.07
CA ASP A 851 -15.33 -20.14 27.78
C ASP A 851 -15.40 -21.60 28.32
N MET A 852 -14.41 -22.42 27.98
CA MET A 852 -14.18 -23.76 28.54
C MET A 852 -12.75 -23.97 29.05
N TRP A 853 -11.93 -22.91 29.13
CA TRP A 853 -10.52 -22.98 29.49
C TRP A 853 -10.24 -22.52 30.92
N GLY A 854 -9.33 -23.23 31.62
CA GLY A 854 -8.92 -22.91 32.97
C GLY A 854 -10.11 -22.86 33.95
N GLY A 855 -10.32 -21.71 34.60
CA GLY A 855 -11.36 -21.56 35.63
C GLY A 855 -12.81 -21.51 35.12
N VAL A 856 -13.05 -21.49 33.81
CA VAL A 856 -14.40 -21.36 33.21
C VAL A 856 -14.75 -22.66 32.48
N ASN A 857 -15.97 -23.16 32.68
CA ASN A 857 -16.42 -24.44 32.11
C ASN A 857 -17.88 -24.36 31.65
N GLU A 858 -18.13 -23.56 30.60
CA GLU A 858 -19.47 -23.26 30.10
C GLU A 858 -19.76 -23.90 28.75
N TYR A 859 -20.67 -24.87 28.72
CA TYR A 859 -21.07 -25.58 27.51
C TYR A 859 -22.43 -26.28 27.69
N ALA A 860 -22.99 -26.75 26.57
CA ALA A 860 -24.12 -27.66 26.54
C ALA A 860 -23.71 -28.96 25.85
N THR A 861 -24.20 -30.10 26.33
CA THR A 861 -23.83 -31.44 25.84
C THR A 861 -25.02 -32.39 25.76
N VAL A 862 -24.98 -33.28 24.77
CA VAL A 862 -25.85 -34.46 24.62
C VAL A 862 -24.94 -35.69 24.74
N TYR A 863 -25.11 -36.51 25.78
CA TYR A 863 -24.10 -37.50 26.20
C TYR A 863 -24.68 -38.88 26.54
N GLU A 864 -23.81 -39.89 26.56
CA GLU A 864 -24.08 -41.26 26.99
C GLU A 864 -23.24 -41.60 28.24
N ASP A 865 -23.86 -42.29 29.21
CA ASP A 865 -23.16 -42.75 30.42
C ASP A 865 -22.18 -43.87 30.04
N GLY A 866 -20.90 -43.72 30.39
CA GLY A 866 -19.89 -44.77 30.18
C GLY A 866 -19.60 -45.14 28.70
N GLY A 867 -19.81 -44.22 27.75
CA GLY A 867 -19.61 -44.50 26.31
C GLY A 867 -18.15 -44.60 25.82
N LEU A 868 -17.14 -44.31 26.64
CA LEU A 868 -15.72 -44.39 26.26
C LEU A 868 -14.87 -45.26 27.21
N ALA A 869 -14.72 -46.54 26.83
CA ALA A 869 -13.86 -47.50 27.53
C ALA A 869 -12.39 -47.45 27.05
N PRO A 870 -11.41 -47.87 27.88
CA PRO A 870 -10.03 -48.06 27.44
C PRO A 870 -9.92 -49.02 26.25
N GLY A 871 -9.05 -48.70 25.28
CA GLY A 871 -8.84 -49.46 24.04
C GLY A 871 -9.82 -49.10 22.91
N ASN A 872 -10.83 -48.28 23.18
CA ASN A 872 -11.85 -47.89 22.21
C ASN A 872 -11.67 -46.44 21.75
N ALA A 873 -12.22 -46.15 20.57
CA ALA A 873 -12.42 -44.78 20.11
C ALA A 873 -13.86 -44.57 19.68
N VAL A 874 -14.34 -43.35 19.87
CA VAL A 874 -15.64 -42.92 19.38
C VAL A 874 -15.49 -41.73 18.46
N SER A 875 -16.38 -41.59 17.50
CA SER A 875 -16.44 -40.45 16.61
C SER A 875 -17.84 -39.92 16.47
N THR A 876 -17.92 -38.66 16.07
CA THR A 876 -19.16 -38.02 15.61
C THR A 876 -18.82 -37.10 14.45
N LYS A 877 -19.82 -36.70 13.69
CA LYS A 877 -19.67 -35.74 12.61
C LYS A 877 -20.26 -34.41 13.02
N VAL A 878 -19.43 -33.41 13.31
CA VAL A 878 -19.90 -32.02 13.35
C VAL A 878 -20.27 -31.64 11.92
N THR A 879 -21.56 -31.60 11.61
CA THR A 879 -22.07 -31.27 10.27
C THR A 879 -22.21 -29.77 10.06
N ARG A 880 -22.34 -29.01 11.16
CA ARG A 880 -22.43 -27.56 11.16
C ARG A 880 -21.95 -26.99 12.49
N LEU A 881 -21.34 -25.81 12.43
CA LEU A 881 -21.09 -24.93 13.56
C LEU A 881 -21.25 -23.49 13.06
N ASP A 882 -22.22 -22.73 13.56
CA ASP A 882 -22.27 -21.28 13.31
C ASP A 882 -21.52 -20.55 14.42
N GLY A 883 -20.45 -19.85 14.03
CA GLY A 883 -19.52 -19.23 14.98
C GLY A 883 -19.98 -17.83 15.38
N SER A 884 -20.00 -17.56 16.68
CA SER A 884 -20.10 -16.20 17.24
C SER A 884 -18.72 -15.63 17.66
N SER A 885 -17.70 -16.50 17.67
CA SER A 885 -16.32 -16.21 18.08
C SER A 885 -15.35 -17.09 17.27
N PRO A 886 -14.11 -16.65 17.00
CA PRO A 886 -13.05 -17.49 16.42
C PRO A 886 -12.85 -18.83 17.15
N TRP A 887 -13.17 -18.86 18.44
CA TRP A 887 -13.00 -19.98 19.36
C TRP A 887 -14.27 -20.74 19.69
N THR A 888 -15.41 -20.42 19.09
CA THR A 888 -16.63 -21.24 19.26
C THR A 888 -16.30 -22.72 19.05
N ARG A 889 -16.75 -23.60 19.94
CA ARG A 889 -16.35 -25.02 19.97
C ARG A 889 -17.53 -25.93 19.75
N ALA A 890 -17.37 -26.92 18.88
CA ALA A 890 -18.29 -28.05 18.79
C ALA A 890 -17.53 -29.35 18.54
N GLY A 891 -17.91 -30.44 19.22
CA GLY A 891 -17.25 -31.73 19.02
C GLY A 891 -17.59 -32.76 20.08
N LEU A 892 -16.62 -33.58 20.46
CA LEU A 892 -16.78 -34.58 21.52
C LEU A 892 -16.12 -34.12 22.82
N VAL A 893 -16.80 -34.34 23.94
CA VAL A 893 -16.31 -34.13 25.30
C VAL A 893 -16.43 -35.43 26.08
N ALA A 894 -15.46 -35.75 26.91
CA ALA A 894 -15.51 -36.90 27.82
C ALA A 894 -15.09 -36.48 29.22
N ALA A 895 -15.72 -37.07 30.24
CA ALA A 895 -15.39 -36.86 31.64
C ALA A 895 -15.84 -38.06 32.49
N ASP A 896 -15.44 -38.09 33.76
CA ASP A 896 -15.91 -39.12 34.68
C ASP A 896 -17.42 -39.00 34.98
N ASP A 897 -17.99 -37.78 34.98
CA ASP A 897 -19.44 -37.49 35.03
C ASP A 897 -19.74 -36.16 34.30
N LEU A 898 -20.46 -36.21 33.17
CA LEU A 898 -20.80 -35.00 32.38
C LEU A 898 -22.03 -34.23 32.90
N ALA A 899 -22.77 -34.76 33.88
CA ALA A 899 -23.87 -34.05 34.52
C ALA A 899 -23.41 -33.07 35.61
N GLY A 900 -22.26 -33.35 36.22
CA GLY A 900 -21.64 -32.53 37.27
C GLY A 900 -20.54 -31.60 36.73
N PRO A 901 -20.41 -30.37 37.23
CA PRO A 901 -19.31 -29.49 36.83
C PRO A 901 -17.98 -29.95 37.44
N GLY A 902 -16.88 -29.84 36.68
CA GLY A 902 -15.50 -29.92 37.20
C GLY A 902 -15.05 -31.32 37.63
N THR A 903 -15.40 -32.35 36.87
CA THR A 903 -15.03 -33.75 37.18
C THR A 903 -13.73 -34.13 36.47
N ALA A 904 -12.93 -35.02 37.08
CA ALA A 904 -11.73 -35.59 36.47
C ALA A 904 -12.03 -36.40 35.20
N GLY A 905 -10.97 -36.86 34.52
CA GLY A 905 -11.10 -37.60 33.27
C GLY A 905 -11.47 -36.74 32.07
N TYR A 906 -11.30 -35.42 32.20
CA TYR A 906 -11.86 -34.40 31.32
C TYR A 906 -11.00 -34.14 30.07
N ALA A 907 -11.58 -34.36 28.89
CA ALA A 907 -10.96 -34.02 27.62
C ALA A 907 -12.01 -33.70 26.56
N ASN A 908 -11.64 -32.89 25.57
CA ASN A 908 -12.46 -32.65 24.40
C ASN A 908 -11.66 -32.60 23.10
N ILE A 909 -12.33 -32.90 22.01
CA ILE A 909 -11.89 -32.64 20.64
C ILE A 909 -12.98 -31.83 19.97
N ALA A 910 -12.64 -30.60 19.55
CA ALA A 910 -13.57 -29.66 18.96
C ALA A 910 -13.10 -29.20 17.58
N VAL A 911 -14.04 -28.91 16.69
CA VAL A 911 -13.81 -27.99 15.56
C VAL A 911 -14.18 -26.57 16.00
N THR A 912 -13.46 -25.61 15.44
CA THR A 912 -13.62 -24.17 15.68
C THR A 912 -13.69 -23.40 14.36
N PRO A 913 -14.26 -22.19 14.33
CA PRO A 913 -14.30 -21.36 13.13
C PRO A 913 -12.92 -20.99 12.55
N GLU A 914 -11.95 -20.61 13.39
CA GLU A 914 -10.67 -20.06 12.93
C GLU A 914 -9.42 -20.82 13.39
N HIS A 915 -9.55 -21.71 14.37
CA HIS A 915 -8.44 -22.50 14.95
C HIS A 915 -8.40 -23.96 14.44
N GLY A 916 -9.30 -24.30 13.51
CA GLY A 916 -9.44 -25.67 13.01
C GLY A 916 -9.89 -26.61 14.11
N CYS A 917 -9.21 -27.75 14.24
CA CYS A 917 -9.50 -28.71 15.29
C CYS A 917 -8.60 -28.53 16.50
N VAL A 918 -9.19 -28.59 17.70
CA VAL A 918 -8.52 -28.38 18.98
C VAL A 918 -8.78 -29.58 19.88
N PHE A 919 -7.72 -30.23 20.33
CA PHE A 919 -7.77 -31.24 21.38
C PHE A 919 -7.34 -30.58 22.68
N SER A 920 -8.20 -30.61 23.69
CA SER A 920 -7.92 -30.07 25.02
C SER A 920 -8.10 -31.16 26.06
N TYR A 921 -7.28 -31.16 27.11
CA TYR A 921 -7.42 -32.11 28.20
C TYR A 921 -6.96 -31.52 29.54
N ASP A 922 -7.45 -32.15 30.60
CA ASP A 922 -7.06 -31.97 32.00
C ASP A 922 -5.89 -32.91 32.32
N GLY A 923 -4.68 -32.36 32.48
CA GLY A 923 -3.46 -33.11 32.73
C GLY A 923 -3.23 -33.46 34.19
N ASP A 924 -3.78 -32.68 35.13
CA ASP A 924 -3.54 -32.81 36.57
C ASP A 924 -4.71 -33.43 37.34
N GLY A 925 -5.88 -33.56 36.71
CA GLY A 925 -7.08 -34.18 37.22
C GLY A 925 -7.96 -33.26 38.08
N ASP A 926 -7.77 -31.94 38.03
CA ASP A 926 -8.56 -30.97 38.81
C ASP A 926 -9.95 -30.65 38.22
N GLY A 927 -10.28 -31.25 37.06
CA GLY A 927 -11.53 -31.05 36.35
C GLY A 927 -11.54 -29.83 35.43
N ARG A 928 -10.37 -29.25 35.09
CA ARG A 928 -10.23 -28.10 34.20
C ARG A 928 -9.27 -28.39 33.06
N LEU A 929 -9.56 -27.80 31.90
CA LEU A 929 -8.66 -27.92 30.75
C LEU A 929 -7.46 -26.98 30.93
N ASP A 930 -6.27 -27.55 30.92
CA ASP A 930 -4.98 -26.88 31.13
C ASP A 930 -3.96 -27.18 30.03
N HIS A 931 -4.23 -28.17 29.19
CA HIS A 931 -3.46 -28.47 27.98
C HIS A 931 -4.33 -28.42 26.72
N HIS A 932 -3.76 -27.92 25.62
CA HIS A 932 -4.38 -28.03 24.30
C HIS A 932 -3.37 -28.17 23.17
N THR A 933 -3.82 -28.69 22.04
CA THR A 933 -3.09 -28.72 20.76
C THR A 933 -4.07 -28.44 19.63
N GLU A 934 -3.60 -27.77 18.58
CA GLU A 934 -4.44 -27.32 17.46
C GLU A 934 -3.90 -27.83 16.13
N VAL A 935 -4.80 -28.20 15.23
CA VAL A 935 -4.51 -28.45 13.81
C VAL A 935 -5.49 -27.64 12.98
N GLY A 936 -4.95 -26.71 12.18
CA GLY A 936 -5.74 -25.86 11.29
C GLY A 936 -6.23 -26.59 10.03
N GLY A 937 -6.67 -25.83 9.04
CA GLY A 937 -7.10 -26.35 7.74
C GLY A 937 -8.50 -26.98 7.70
N PHE A 938 -9.05 -27.35 8.85
CA PHE A 938 -10.48 -27.66 8.98
C PHE A 938 -11.26 -26.36 9.17
N THR A 939 -12.36 -26.19 8.44
CA THR A 939 -13.31 -25.10 8.66
C THR A 939 -14.54 -25.65 9.35
N ALA A 940 -15.27 -24.79 10.08
CA ALA A 940 -16.54 -25.10 10.71
C ALA A 940 -17.60 -25.52 9.66
N GLY A 941 -17.55 -26.79 9.26
CA GLY A 941 -18.39 -27.47 8.29
C GLY A 941 -18.44 -28.95 8.62
N ALA A 942 -18.76 -29.81 7.65
CA ALA A 942 -18.83 -31.26 7.86
C ALA A 942 -17.46 -31.88 8.21
N VAL A 943 -17.14 -31.95 9.50
CA VAL A 943 -15.90 -32.48 10.06
C VAL A 943 -16.24 -33.62 11.02
N TYR A 944 -15.64 -34.77 10.80
CA TYR A 944 -15.63 -35.86 11.76
C TYR A 944 -14.60 -35.57 12.82
N VAL A 945 -14.97 -35.69 14.09
CA VAL A 945 -14.06 -35.64 15.23
C VAL A 945 -14.05 -37.02 15.89
N ARG A 946 -12.87 -37.45 16.36
CA ARG A 946 -12.66 -38.75 17.01
C ARG A 946 -11.91 -38.55 18.31
N LEU A 947 -12.41 -39.20 19.36
CA LEU A 947 -11.76 -39.28 20.66
C LEU A 947 -11.45 -40.74 20.98
N GLY A 948 -10.16 -41.08 21.02
CA GLY A 948 -9.67 -42.41 21.37
C GLY A 948 -9.08 -42.45 22.77
N ARG A 949 -9.23 -43.58 23.47
CA ARG A 949 -8.64 -43.81 24.79
C ARG A 949 -7.85 -45.11 24.80
N ASP A 950 -6.62 -45.08 25.27
CA ASP A 950 -5.78 -46.25 25.55
C ASP A 950 -5.18 -46.09 26.96
N GLY A 951 -5.69 -46.86 27.92
CA GLY A 951 -5.41 -46.64 29.34
C GLY A 951 -5.87 -45.25 29.82
N ASP A 952 -4.92 -44.46 30.30
CA ASP A 952 -5.08 -43.06 30.70
C ASP A 952 -4.75 -42.07 29.57
N ARG A 953 -4.24 -42.54 28.43
CA ARG A 953 -3.90 -41.71 27.27
C ARG A 953 -5.12 -41.48 26.39
N MET A 954 -5.43 -40.22 26.11
CA MET A 954 -6.49 -39.82 25.19
C MET A 954 -5.92 -39.15 23.95
N THR A 955 -6.52 -39.42 22.79
CA THR A 955 -6.08 -38.88 21.49
C THR A 955 -7.26 -38.26 20.75
N GLY A 956 -7.12 -37.01 20.32
CA GLY A 956 -8.07 -36.29 19.48
C GLY A 956 -7.67 -36.34 18.00
N SER A 957 -8.62 -36.58 17.10
CA SER A 957 -8.38 -36.56 15.65
C SER A 957 -9.55 -35.93 14.88
N CYS A 958 -9.27 -35.39 13.70
CA CYS A 958 -10.26 -34.79 12.79
C CYS A 958 -10.18 -35.33 11.37
N SER A 959 -11.30 -35.41 10.66
CA SER A 959 -11.36 -35.88 9.27
C SER A 959 -12.46 -35.18 8.49
N SER A 960 -12.24 -34.94 7.19
CA SER A 960 -13.29 -34.45 6.29
C SER A 960 -14.13 -35.58 5.66
N ASP A 961 -13.67 -36.83 5.71
CA ASP A 961 -14.25 -37.96 4.97
C ASP A 961 -14.47 -39.24 5.80
N ASN A 962 -14.20 -39.18 7.10
CA ASN A 962 -14.29 -40.30 8.06
C ASN A 962 -13.32 -41.46 7.78
N LYS A 963 -12.35 -41.28 6.89
CA LYS A 963 -11.38 -42.31 6.48
C LYS A 963 -9.95 -41.85 6.70
N ASN A 964 -9.68 -40.60 6.35
CA ASN A 964 -8.38 -39.98 6.41
C ASN A 964 -8.38 -38.96 7.55
N TRP A 965 -7.56 -39.18 8.58
CA TRP A 965 -7.63 -38.43 9.83
C TRP A 965 -6.36 -37.60 10.07
N ALA A 966 -6.50 -36.32 10.39
CA ALA A 966 -5.46 -35.54 11.03
C ALA A 966 -5.45 -35.83 12.53
N VAL A 967 -4.28 -36.16 13.09
CA VAL A 967 -4.11 -36.36 14.53
C VAL A 967 -3.82 -35.01 15.17
N VAL A 968 -4.74 -34.54 16.03
CA VAL A 968 -4.69 -33.18 16.60
C VAL A 968 -3.77 -33.12 17.80
N GLY A 969 -3.85 -34.11 18.69
CA GLY A 969 -3.04 -34.18 19.89
C GLY A 969 -3.30 -35.44 20.70
N SER A 970 -2.44 -35.72 21.66
CA SER A 970 -2.57 -36.88 22.55
C SER A 970 -1.86 -36.64 23.88
N GLY A 971 -2.51 -36.97 25.00
CA GLY A 971 -2.03 -36.66 26.35
C GLY A 971 -2.54 -37.65 27.40
N THR A 972 -1.93 -37.64 28.58
CA THR A 972 -2.38 -38.43 29.74
C THR A 972 -3.47 -37.65 30.48
N VAL A 973 -4.61 -38.30 30.74
CA VAL A 973 -5.81 -37.70 31.32
C VAL A 973 -6.24 -38.50 32.57
N PRO A 974 -5.84 -38.09 33.78
CA PRO A 974 -6.17 -38.78 35.04
C PRO A 974 -7.68 -38.89 35.27
N GLY A 975 -8.14 -40.01 35.85
CA GLY A 975 -9.56 -40.23 36.17
C GLY A 975 -9.87 -41.70 36.41
N LYS A 976 -11.15 -42.09 36.45
CA LYS A 976 -11.56 -43.46 36.77
C LYS A 976 -11.06 -44.49 35.75
N ALA A 977 -10.76 -45.71 36.22
CA ALA A 977 -10.26 -46.81 35.39
C ALA A 977 -11.32 -47.37 34.43
N GLY A 978 -12.61 -47.29 34.81
CA GLY A 978 -13.73 -47.76 34.00
C GLY A 978 -14.09 -46.82 32.83
N ALA A 979 -15.18 -47.14 32.14
CA ALA A 979 -15.66 -46.35 31.02
C ALA A 979 -16.16 -44.97 31.44
N ARG A 980 -15.77 -43.93 30.68
CA ARG A 980 -16.12 -42.52 30.92
C ARG A 980 -17.35 -42.10 30.14
N ASP A 981 -18.03 -41.08 30.64
CA ASP A 981 -19.12 -40.46 29.89
C ASP A 981 -18.55 -39.74 28.68
N VAL A 982 -19.29 -39.74 27.58
CA VAL A 982 -18.90 -39.06 26.35
C VAL A 982 -20.11 -38.41 25.71
N GLY A 983 -19.93 -37.18 25.24
CA GLY A 983 -21.01 -36.36 24.71
C GLY A 983 -20.60 -35.52 23.52
N MET A 984 -21.59 -35.17 22.70
CA MET A 984 -21.49 -34.11 21.70
C MET A 984 -21.75 -32.78 22.40
N PHE A 985 -20.87 -31.80 22.25
CA PHE A 985 -20.98 -30.53 22.99
C PHE A 985 -20.84 -29.29 22.11
N VAL A 986 -21.38 -28.17 22.60
CA VAL A 986 -21.23 -26.83 22.04
C VAL A 986 -20.91 -25.82 23.12
N SER A 987 -20.01 -24.87 22.81
CA SER A 987 -19.83 -23.63 23.57
C SER A 987 -19.59 -22.47 22.62
N ALA A 988 -20.25 -21.33 22.86
CA ALA A 988 -20.06 -20.13 22.06
C ALA A 988 -18.64 -19.53 22.20
N VAL A 989 -18.01 -19.71 23.36
CA VAL A 989 -16.72 -19.12 23.76
C VAL A 989 -16.69 -17.62 23.48
N ASN A 990 -17.61 -16.91 24.11
CA ASN A 990 -17.88 -15.51 23.84
C ASN A 990 -18.14 -14.71 25.12
N ARG A 991 -17.07 -14.46 25.89
CA ARG A 991 -17.07 -13.74 27.17
C ARG A 991 -17.67 -12.32 27.14
N HIS A 992 -17.91 -11.71 25.97
CA HIS A 992 -18.23 -10.27 25.87
C HIS A 992 -19.52 -9.90 25.14
N THR A 993 -20.21 -10.83 24.48
CA THR A 993 -21.36 -10.46 23.61
C THR A 993 -22.64 -11.26 23.86
N ALA A 994 -22.59 -12.26 24.75
CA ALA A 994 -23.71 -13.17 25.05
C ALA A 994 -24.32 -13.88 23.81
N GLN A 995 -23.60 -13.91 22.68
CA GLN A 995 -24.05 -14.58 21.47
C GLN A 995 -24.02 -16.10 21.63
N GLU A 996 -25.06 -16.77 21.15
CA GLU A 996 -25.15 -18.24 21.10
C GLU A 996 -24.54 -18.80 19.81
N ALA A 997 -24.24 -20.10 19.82
CA ALA A 997 -23.80 -20.88 18.67
C ALA A 997 -24.70 -22.10 18.48
N ILE A 998 -24.84 -22.56 17.25
CA ILE A 998 -25.55 -23.75 16.79
C ILE A 998 -24.50 -24.73 16.29
N ALA A 999 -24.52 -25.95 16.81
CA ALA A 999 -23.89 -27.08 16.14
C ALA A 999 -24.88 -28.20 15.85
N LEU A 1000 -24.63 -28.88 14.73
CA LEU A 1000 -25.32 -30.11 14.38
C LEU A 1000 -24.32 -31.25 14.30
N PHE A 1001 -24.71 -32.40 14.83
CA PHE A 1001 -23.95 -33.63 14.87
C PHE A 1001 -24.68 -34.70 14.08
N GLY A 1002 -24.01 -35.39 13.16
CA GLY A 1002 -24.56 -36.50 12.39
C GLY A 1002 -24.06 -37.85 12.88
N GLY A 1003 -24.95 -38.84 12.98
CA GLY A 1003 -24.63 -40.22 13.34
C GLY A 1003 -24.50 -40.50 14.84
N GLY A 1004 -24.81 -39.51 15.69
CA GLY A 1004 -24.65 -39.63 17.15
C GLY A 1004 -23.19 -39.87 17.56
N ILE A 1005 -23.00 -40.62 18.64
CA ILE A 1005 -21.69 -41.11 19.10
C ILE A 1005 -21.54 -42.54 18.56
N ALA A 1006 -20.59 -42.75 17.66
CA ALA A 1006 -20.37 -44.04 17.01
C ALA A 1006 -19.02 -44.62 17.38
N ALA A 1007 -18.93 -45.95 17.50
CA ALA A 1007 -17.65 -46.63 17.60
C ALA A 1007 -16.80 -46.32 16.36
N SER A 1008 -15.55 -45.94 16.58
CA SER A 1008 -14.58 -45.65 15.53
C SER A 1008 -13.40 -46.62 15.65
N PRO A 1009 -12.88 -47.18 14.55
CA PRO A 1009 -11.65 -47.94 14.61
C PRO A 1009 -10.53 -47.04 15.15
N GLY A 1010 -9.91 -47.48 16.25
CA GLY A 1010 -8.72 -46.87 16.81
C GLY A 1010 -7.51 -47.30 15.97
N THR A 1011 -6.68 -46.33 15.58
CA THR A 1011 -5.52 -46.57 14.73
C THR A 1011 -4.34 -45.77 15.26
N SER A 1012 -3.86 -46.09 16.46
CA SER A 1012 -2.58 -45.56 16.95
C SER A 1012 -1.44 -46.14 16.12
N ARG A 1013 -1.16 -45.57 14.95
CA ARG A 1013 0.06 -45.87 14.18
C ARG A 1013 1.14 -44.87 14.59
N ASP A 1014 2.24 -45.36 15.16
CA ASP A 1014 3.47 -44.58 15.29
C ASP A 1014 4.14 -44.50 13.91
N GLY A 1015 4.03 -43.35 13.25
CA GLY A 1015 4.63 -43.07 11.95
C GLY A 1015 5.94 -42.29 12.03
N SER A 1016 6.52 -42.14 13.22
CA SER A 1016 7.71 -41.30 13.47
C SER A 1016 8.94 -41.73 12.64
N GLY A 1017 9.02 -43.00 12.26
CA GLY A 1017 10.08 -43.60 11.43
C GLY A 1017 9.77 -43.73 9.92
N ASP A 1018 8.63 -43.25 9.43
CA ASP A 1018 8.27 -43.41 8.02
C ASP A 1018 9.17 -42.56 7.08
N PRO A 1019 9.51 -43.08 5.88
CA PRO A 1019 10.41 -42.39 4.95
C PRO A 1019 9.77 -41.18 4.24
N LEU A 1020 10.62 -40.22 3.81
CA LEU A 1020 10.22 -39.05 3.03
C LEU A 1020 9.87 -39.43 1.58
N GLN A 1021 8.67 -39.06 1.13
CA GLN A 1021 8.12 -39.41 -0.19
C GLN A 1021 8.05 -38.24 -1.18
N SER A 1022 8.03 -36.98 -0.72
CA SER A 1022 7.83 -35.81 -1.60
C SER A 1022 9.09 -35.28 -2.29
N LEU A 1023 10.28 -35.71 -1.88
CA LEU A 1023 11.56 -35.14 -2.33
C LEU A 1023 11.71 -35.25 -3.85
N ARG A 1024 11.84 -34.09 -4.50
CA ARG A 1024 12.03 -33.91 -5.97
C ARG A 1024 11.00 -34.63 -6.84
N LYS A 1025 9.81 -34.83 -6.29
CA LYS A 1025 8.65 -35.35 -7.03
C LYS A 1025 8.02 -34.27 -7.92
N PRO A 1026 7.26 -34.65 -8.96
CA PRO A 1026 6.57 -33.69 -9.82
C PRO A 1026 5.62 -32.79 -9.02
N VAL A 1027 5.69 -31.48 -9.27
CA VAL A 1027 4.89 -30.47 -8.58
C VAL A 1027 4.22 -29.52 -9.56
N THR A 1028 3.11 -28.92 -9.12
CA THR A 1028 2.35 -27.90 -9.86
C THR A 1028 1.78 -26.90 -8.87
N ALA A 1029 1.50 -25.68 -9.31
CA ALA A 1029 0.89 -24.64 -8.48
C ALA A 1029 -0.15 -23.84 -9.28
N LEU A 1030 -1.09 -23.20 -8.59
CA LEU A 1030 -2.07 -22.31 -9.21
C LEU A 1030 -1.36 -21.09 -9.85
N SER A 1031 -0.37 -20.54 -9.16
CA SER A 1031 0.48 -19.47 -9.67
C SER A 1031 1.88 -19.54 -9.06
N SER A 1032 2.86 -18.94 -9.75
CA SER A 1032 4.23 -18.77 -9.25
C SER A 1032 4.73 -17.38 -9.61
N GLU A 1033 5.46 -16.78 -8.68
CA GLU A 1033 6.24 -15.58 -8.91
C GLU A 1033 7.43 -15.89 -9.83
N PRO A 1034 7.86 -14.92 -10.66
CA PRO A 1034 9.06 -15.06 -11.48
C PRO A 1034 10.28 -15.44 -10.63
N GLY A 1035 10.98 -16.51 -11.02
CA GLY A 1035 12.15 -17.03 -10.30
C GLY A 1035 11.85 -17.80 -9.01
N ARG A 1036 10.57 -18.01 -8.65
CA ARG A 1036 10.14 -18.80 -7.47
C ARG A 1036 9.31 -20.01 -7.89
N PRO A 1037 9.91 -20.99 -8.59
CA PRO A 1037 9.18 -22.08 -9.21
C PRO A 1037 8.65 -23.09 -8.17
N PRO A 1038 7.58 -23.85 -8.46
CA PRO A 1038 7.00 -24.81 -7.50
C PRO A 1038 8.01 -25.84 -6.98
N GLU A 1039 8.99 -26.24 -7.78
CA GLU A 1039 10.02 -27.23 -7.45
C GLU A 1039 10.92 -26.79 -6.30
N ALA A 1040 11.01 -25.48 -6.04
CA ALA A 1040 11.78 -24.93 -4.92
C ALA A 1040 11.15 -25.21 -3.55
N ALA A 1041 9.97 -25.84 -3.49
CA ALA A 1041 9.31 -26.22 -2.24
C ALA A 1041 9.40 -27.73 -1.93
N ASN A 1042 10.13 -28.53 -2.72
CA ASN A 1042 10.38 -29.95 -2.41
C ASN A 1042 11.76 -30.43 -2.85
N ASP A 1043 12.74 -29.53 -2.90
CA ASP A 1043 14.10 -29.84 -3.36
C ASP A 1043 15.02 -30.39 -2.25
N GLY A 1044 14.54 -30.38 -0.99
CA GLY A 1044 15.27 -30.78 0.21
C GLY A 1044 16.00 -29.64 0.90
N ASN A 1045 15.95 -28.41 0.37
CA ASN A 1045 16.58 -27.25 0.95
C ASN A 1045 15.63 -26.53 1.92
N ARG A 1046 15.93 -26.63 3.21
CA ARG A 1046 15.16 -25.97 4.27
C ARG A 1046 15.59 -24.52 4.53
N ALA A 1047 16.38 -23.89 3.67
CA ALA A 1047 16.70 -22.48 3.79
C ALA A 1047 15.53 -21.59 3.32
N ASN A 1048 15.59 -20.29 3.63
CA ASN A 1048 14.64 -19.31 3.09
C ASN A 1048 14.84 -19.01 1.60
N SER A 1049 15.79 -19.65 0.90
CA SER A 1049 15.96 -19.55 -0.55
C SER A 1049 16.75 -20.77 -1.07
N PRO A 1050 16.36 -21.36 -2.22
CA PRO A 1050 15.19 -21.03 -3.03
C PRO A 1050 13.87 -21.37 -2.31
N TYR A 1051 12.76 -20.80 -2.78
CA TYR A 1051 11.40 -21.06 -2.27
C TYR A 1051 10.40 -20.90 -3.42
N TRP A 1052 9.23 -21.52 -3.29
CA TRP A 1052 8.06 -21.21 -4.12
C TRP A 1052 7.28 -20.04 -3.52
N GLY A 1053 6.84 -19.10 -4.36
CA GLY A 1053 5.98 -17.98 -3.99
C GLY A 1053 4.86 -17.82 -5.00
N GLY A 1054 3.62 -17.54 -4.59
CA GLY A 1054 2.55 -17.15 -5.51
C GLY A 1054 1.43 -16.30 -4.87
N ARG A 1055 0.88 -15.37 -5.65
CA ARG A 1055 -0.06 -14.33 -5.22
C ARG A 1055 -1.48 -14.87 -4.97
N MET A 1056 -2.11 -14.47 -3.86
CA MET A 1056 -3.46 -14.88 -3.46
C MET A 1056 -4.54 -14.09 -4.22
N THR A 1057 -4.79 -14.48 -5.46
CA THR A 1057 -5.66 -13.74 -6.39
C THR A 1057 -7.15 -14.03 -6.13
N TYR A 1058 -7.53 -15.30 -5.97
CA TYR A 1058 -8.95 -15.70 -5.85
C TYR A 1058 -9.40 -15.91 -4.40
N GLY A 1059 -8.67 -15.35 -3.44
CA GLY A 1059 -8.85 -15.58 -2.02
C GLY A 1059 -8.12 -16.82 -1.47
N GLU A 1060 -7.41 -17.54 -2.33
CA GLU A 1060 -6.48 -18.61 -2.01
C GLU A 1060 -5.42 -18.75 -3.12
N ASN A 1061 -4.36 -19.51 -2.84
CA ASN A 1061 -3.37 -19.98 -3.82
C ASN A 1061 -2.96 -21.41 -3.44
N TRP A 1062 -2.49 -22.25 -4.36
CA TRP A 1062 -2.12 -23.63 -4.01
C TRP A 1062 -0.85 -24.14 -4.67
N TRP A 1063 -0.17 -25.04 -3.97
CA TRP A 1063 0.98 -25.84 -4.41
C TRP A 1063 0.67 -27.33 -4.20
N ARG A 1064 1.04 -28.19 -5.15
CA ARG A 1064 0.69 -29.62 -5.16
C ARG A 1064 1.87 -30.48 -5.59
N VAL A 1065 2.06 -31.62 -4.92
CA VAL A 1065 3.00 -32.70 -5.28
C VAL A 1065 2.27 -33.99 -5.67
N ASP A 1066 2.74 -34.70 -6.70
CA ASP A 1066 2.39 -36.09 -7.01
C ASP A 1066 3.47 -37.04 -6.46
N LEU A 1067 3.14 -37.84 -5.45
CA LEU A 1067 4.07 -38.79 -4.81
C LEU A 1067 4.45 -39.95 -5.76
N GLY A 1068 3.69 -40.15 -6.85
CA GLY A 1068 3.88 -41.18 -7.87
C GLY A 1068 3.16 -42.50 -7.57
N ALA A 1069 2.77 -42.73 -6.32
CA ALA A 1069 1.96 -43.87 -5.86
C ALA A 1069 1.09 -43.44 -4.67
N VAL A 1070 0.06 -44.23 -4.35
CA VAL A 1070 -0.71 -44.04 -3.12
C VAL A 1070 0.17 -44.42 -1.93
N ASN A 1071 0.24 -43.55 -0.92
CA ASN A 1071 1.00 -43.75 0.31
C ASN A 1071 0.06 -43.73 1.51
N ASP A 1072 0.33 -44.56 2.52
CA ASP A 1072 -0.13 -44.31 3.89
C ASP A 1072 0.73 -43.16 4.44
N VAL A 1073 0.23 -41.94 4.30
CA VAL A 1073 0.86 -40.71 4.78
C VAL A 1073 0.71 -40.66 6.29
N SER A 1074 1.83 -40.53 7.00
CA SER A 1074 1.87 -40.42 8.46
C SER A 1074 2.12 -39.00 8.95
N ARG A 1075 2.84 -38.20 8.15
CA ARG A 1075 3.22 -36.84 8.56
C ARG A 1075 3.47 -35.93 7.36
N VAL A 1076 3.04 -34.69 7.46
CA VAL A 1076 3.41 -33.62 6.53
C VAL A 1076 4.07 -32.51 7.32
N ASN A 1077 5.29 -32.11 6.94
CA ASN A 1077 5.95 -30.92 7.47
C ASN A 1077 5.92 -29.82 6.42
N VAL A 1078 5.34 -28.68 6.77
CA VAL A 1078 5.28 -27.49 5.92
C VAL A 1078 6.19 -26.44 6.50
N ARG A 1079 7.26 -26.10 5.78
CA ARG A 1079 8.12 -24.98 6.12
C ARG A 1079 7.82 -23.81 5.19
N ASN A 1080 7.13 -22.81 5.72
CA ASN A 1080 7.00 -21.50 5.08
C ASN A 1080 8.31 -20.69 5.23
N TYR A 1081 8.38 -19.53 4.57
CA TYR A 1081 9.45 -18.56 4.75
C TYR A 1081 9.44 -17.99 6.19
N VAL A 1082 10.62 -17.93 6.84
CA VAL A 1082 10.77 -17.58 8.26
C VAL A 1082 11.49 -16.24 8.45
N ASP A 1083 10.86 -15.26 9.09
CA ASP A 1083 11.49 -13.97 9.45
C ASP A 1083 11.31 -13.58 10.93
N GLY A 1084 10.72 -14.47 11.74
CA GLY A 1084 10.45 -14.26 13.16
C GLY A 1084 9.17 -13.49 13.48
N THR A 1085 8.51 -12.87 12.49
CA THR A 1085 7.29 -12.05 12.71
C THR A 1085 6.09 -12.52 11.88
N ARG A 1086 6.35 -13.13 10.73
CA ARG A 1086 5.35 -13.50 9.74
C ARG A 1086 4.66 -14.80 10.09
N TYR A 1087 3.34 -14.85 9.94
CA TYR A 1087 2.56 -16.08 10.05
C TYR A 1087 1.78 -16.36 8.77
N TYR A 1088 1.41 -17.63 8.61
CA TYR A 1088 0.71 -18.16 7.45
C TYR A 1088 -0.51 -18.96 7.89
N THR A 1089 -1.58 -18.85 7.12
CA THR A 1089 -2.76 -19.69 7.27
C THR A 1089 -2.92 -20.52 6.00
N TYR A 1090 -3.11 -21.84 6.14
CA TYR A 1090 -3.25 -22.74 5.01
C TYR A 1090 -3.99 -24.03 5.38
N ARG A 1091 -4.50 -24.71 4.35
CA ARG A 1091 -5.08 -26.04 4.44
C ARG A 1091 -4.18 -27.05 3.74
N LEU A 1092 -4.03 -28.23 4.34
CA LEU A 1092 -3.39 -29.39 3.76
C LEU A 1092 -4.43 -30.37 3.27
N GLU A 1093 -4.27 -30.83 2.04
CA GLU A 1093 -5.19 -31.74 1.40
C GLU A 1093 -4.46 -32.94 0.81
N GLY A 1094 -5.09 -34.11 0.90
CA GLY A 1094 -4.70 -35.34 0.22
C GLY A 1094 -5.68 -35.67 -0.90
N SER A 1095 -5.20 -36.40 -1.91
CA SER A 1095 -6.04 -36.96 -2.98
C SER A 1095 -5.44 -38.25 -3.52
N LEU A 1096 -6.30 -39.16 -3.98
CA LEU A 1096 -5.90 -40.40 -4.66
C LEU A 1096 -5.71 -40.20 -6.17
N ASP A 1097 -6.47 -39.26 -6.77
CA ASP A 1097 -6.60 -39.07 -8.23
C ASP A 1097 -6.17 -37.68 -8.71
N GLY A 1098 -5.96 -36.73 -7.78
CA GLY A 1098 -5.62 -35.34 -8.07
C GLY A 1098 -6.83 -34.46 -8.40
N GLU A 1099 -8.04 -35.02 -8.34
CA GLU A 1099 -9.32 -34.35 -8.63
C GLU A 1099 -10.18 -34.20 -7.37
N ARG A 1100 -10.26 -35.26 -6.56
CA ARG A 1100 -11.05 -35.29 -5.31
C ARG A 1100 -10.13 -35.14 -4.12
N TRP A 1101 -10.33 -34.07 -3.38
CA TRP A 1101 -9.46 -33.68 -2.26
C TRP A 1101 -10.16 -33.85 -0.92
N PHE A 1102 -9.43 -34.32 0.08
CA PHE A 1102 -9.85 -34.40 1.48
C PHE A 1102 -8.82 -33.69 2.37
N THR A 1103 -9.25 -33.12 3.47
CA THR A 1103 -8.37 -32.36 4.39
C THR A 1103 -7.59 -33.32 5.29
N ILE A 1104 -6.28 -33.11 5.37
CA ILE A 1104 -5.36 -33.86 6.25
C ILE A 1104 -4.69 -32.96 7.30
N GLY A 1105 -5.12 -31.70 7.41
CA GLY A 1105 -4.76 -30.74 8.46
C GLY A 1105 -4.41 -29.37 7.89
N GLY A 1106 -3.55 -28.61 8.57
CA GLY A 1106 -3.16 -27.28 8.15
C GLY A 1106 -2.81 -26.37 9.32
N ARG A 1107 -2.84 -25.05 9.07
CA ARG A 1107 -2.52 -24.02 10.05
C ARG A 1107 -3.53 -22.88 10.01
N GLY A 1108 -4.00 -22.50 11.20
CA GLY A 1108 -4.76 -21.28 11.47
C GLY A 1108 -4.02 -20.40 12.48
N GLY A 1109 -4.53 -19.19 12.70
CA GLY A 1109 -4.12 -18.30 13.78
C GLY A 1109 -2.77 -17.56 13.62
N PRO A 1110 -2.43 -16.69 14.59
CA PRO A 1110 -1.37 -15.68 14.46
C PRO A 1110 0.04 -16.15 14.86
N ARG A 1111 0.31 -17.46 14.94
CA ARG A 1111 1.62 -17.99 15.36
C ARG A 1111 2.66 -17.70 14.26
N PRO A 1112 3.84 -17.10 14.51
CA PRO A 1112 4.88 -16.90 13.49
C PRO A 1112 5.43 -18.22 12.89
N ALA A 1113 5.86 -18.18 11.64
CA ALA A 1113 6.57 -19.27 10.99
C ALA A 1113 7.90 -19.54 11.70
N ALA A 1114 8.30 -20.81 11.79
CA ALA A 1114 9.51 -21.25 12.48
C ALA A 1114 10.30 -22.22 11.61
N ASP A 1115 11.61 -22.33 11.82
CA ASP A 1115 12.50 -23.18 11.01
C ASP A 1115 12.16 -24.67 11.05
N ALA A 1116 11.58 -25.13 12.17
CA ALA A 1116 11.05 -26.47 12.30
C ALA A 1116 9.91 -26.76 11.30
N GLY A 1117 9.27 -25.72 10.75
CA GLY A 1117 8.01 -25.84 10.03
C GLY A 1117 6.87 -26.28 10.94
N ASP A 1118 5.68 -26.42 10.36
CA ASP A 1118 4.54 -27.00 11.04
C ASP A 1118 4.42 -28.46 10.67
N THR A 1119 4.37 -29.31 11.68
CA THR A 1119 4.22 -30.74 11.51
C THR A 1119 2.78 -31.13 11.78
N VAL A 1120 2.14 -31.71 10.77
CA VAL A 1120 0.81 -32.29 10.88
C VAL A 1120 0.94 -33.80 10.80
N ASN A 1121 0.55 -34.49 11.86
CA ASN A 1121 0.47 -35.94 11.87
C ASN A 1121 -0.88 -36.38 11.29
N THR A 1122 -0.88 -37.44 10.51
CA THR A 1122 -2.07 -37.90 9.79
C THR A 1122 -2.10 -39.41 9.69
N GLU A 1123 -3.30 -39.94 9.55
CA GLU A 1123 -3.62 -41.32 9.23
C GLU A 1123 -4.42 -41.27 7.93
N ALA A 1124 -3.72 -41.05 6.81
CA ALA A 1124 -4.35 -40.77 5.52
C ALA A 1124 -3.71 -41.55 4.37
N ARG A 1125 -4.51 -41.89 3.34
CA ARG A 1125 -4.04 -42.47 2.09
C ARG A 1125 -4.10 -41.47 0.96
N ALA A 1126 -2.94 -41.03 0.48
CA ALA A 1126 -2.87 -40.04 -0.61
C ALA A 1126 -1.78 -40.39 -1.62
N ARG A 1127 -2.06 -40.11 -2.90
CA ARG A 1127 -1.06 -40.01 -3.97
C ARG A 1127 -0.62 -38.58 -4.20
N HIS A 1128 -1.55 -37.63 -4.09
CA HIS A 1128 -1.27 -36.21 -4.23
C HIS A 1128 -1.45 -35.51 -2.89
N VAL A 1129 -0.55 -34.59 -2.57
CA VAL A 1129 -0.67 -33.70 -1.42
C VAL A 1129 -0.63 -32.26 -1.90
N ARG A 1130 -1.54 -31.43 -1.40
CA ARG A 1130 -1.69 -30.03 -1.78
C ARG A 1130 -1.67 -29.13 -0.54
N VAL A 1131 -0.91 -28.05 -0.60
CA VAL A 1131 -0.96 -26.93 0.35
C VAL A 1131 -1.77 -25.81 -0.28
N VAL A 1132 -2.92 -25.48 0.31
CA VAL A 1132 -3.77 -24.37 -0.10
C VAL A 1132 -3.52 -23.19 0.84
N GLY A 1133 -2.75 -22.22 0.38
CA GLY A 1133 -2.47 -20.97 1.08
C GLY A 1133 -3.68 -20.05 1.13
N LEU A 1134 -4.06 -19.66 2.34
CA LEU A 1134 -5.25 -18.85 2.62
C LEU A 1134 -4.90 -17.41 3.06
N GLY A 1135 -3.67 -17.19 3.52
CA GLY A 1135 -3.24 -15.90 4.05
C GLY A 1135 -1.80 -15.89 4.52
N ASN A 1136 -1.20 -14.69 4.58
CA ASN A 1136 -0.03 -14.40 5.40
C ASN A 1136 -0.07 -12.93 5.86
N THR A 1137 0.71 -12.58 6.88
CA THR A 1137 0.68 -11.23 7.46
C THR A 1137 1.50 -10.15 6.81
N ALA A 1138 2.49 -10.49 5.99
CA ALA A 1138 3.43 -9.50 5.49
C ALA A 1138 3.04 -8.94 4.11
N ASN A 1139 2.43 -9.75 3.23
CA ASN A 1139 2.04 -9.32 1.88
C ASN A 1139 1.00 -10.26 1.25
N LEU A 1140 0.72 -10.13 -0.05
CA LEU A 1140 -0.28 -10.92 -0.77
C LEU A 1140 0.24 -12.22 -1.40
N THR A 1141 1.48 -12.63 -1.11
CA THR A 1141 2.11 -13.83 -1.65
C THR A 1141 2.22 -14.93 -0.61
N PHE A 1142 1.77 -16.13 -0.93
CA PHE A 1142 1.99 -17.31 -0.11
C PHE A 1142 3.33 -17.97 -0.46
N HIS A 1143 4.14 -18.32 0.55
CA HIS A 1143 5.52 -18.80 0.37
C HIS A 1143 5.72 -20.19 0.99
N LEU A 1144 6.37 -21.09 0.26
CA LEU A 1144 6.81 -22.40 0.74
C LEU A 1144 8.29 -22.59 0.44
N SER A 1145 9.09 -22.81 1.49
CA SER A 1145 10.50 -23.19 1.35
C SER A 1145 10.68 -24.69 1.24
N GLU A 1146 9.90 -25.49 1.97
CA GLU A 1146 9.97 -26.95 1.88
C GLU A 1146 8.65 -27.58 2.33
N VAL A 1147 8.20 -28.62 1.63
CA VAL A 1147 7.04 -29.46 1.98
C VAL A 1147 7.46 -30.91 1.95
N SER A 1148 7.60 -31.48 3.14
CA SER A 1148 8.08 -32.84 3.34
C SER A 1148 6.93 -33.77 3.72
N VAL A 1149 6.57 -34.70 2.84
CA VAL A 1149 5.50 -35.69 3.05
C VAL A 1149 6.13 -37.04 3.39
N TYR A 1150 5.82 -37.57 4.58
CA TYR A 1150 6.34 -38.85 5.07
C TYR A 1150 5.25 -39.91 5.02
N GLY A 1151 5.63 -41.14 4.69
CA GLY A 1151 4.72 -42.27 4.62
C GLY A 1151 5.31 -43.48 3.92
N THR A 1152 4.51 -44.52 3.78
CA THR A 1152 4.90 -45.76 3.12
C THR A 1152 3.98 -46.04 1.91
N PRO A 1153 4.52 -46.40 0.73
CA PRO A 1153 3.70 -46.78 -0.41
C PRO A 1153 2.78 -47.93 -0.05
N VAL A 1154 1.51 -47.83 -0.46
CA VAL A 1154 0.56 -48.94 -0.35
C VAL A 1154 0.86 -49.92 -1.49
N PRO A 1155 0.98 -51.24 -1.19
CA PRO A 1155 1.26 -52.26 -2.20
C PRO A 1155 0.28 -52.30 -3.37
#